data_AF-A0A2U2AC91-F1
#
_entry.id   AF-A0A2U2AC91-F1
#
_cell.length_a   1.000
_cell.length_b   1.000
_cell.length_c   1.000
_cell.angle_alpha   90.00
_cell.angle_beta   90.00
_cell.angle_gamma   90.00
#
_symmetry.space_group_name_H-M   'P 1'
#
loop_
_entity.id
_entity.type
_entity.pdbx_description
1 polymer ?
#
loop_
_entity_poly.entity_id
_entity_poly.type
_entity_poly.pdbx_seq_one_letter_code
_entity_poly.pdbx_strand_id
1 'polypeptide(L)'
;GEDGSIGLTGPKGEAGKDAPTLNIAVKDGAPGLNGKDGEVRIVYKDKDGNEKEVASLDDGLLFGADNDGVVVERKLNQKLDILGGANNATDAKNIVTTANADGSIQIDLAKDLDLGTTGSVKTGNTTVNKDGVKVGDNVILGDTGLTIKDGPSITANGVDAGGKTITNVADGVNGKDAVNKDQLDGLKTSVEGSLDKGLNFAGNTAGTVINKKLGDTVTIKGGLLEGKDASDENLRVDVENGNLVVKMSKNLTDLESVVVGNTTVNGDGLTIANGPSVTKDGIDAGNQKITNVVNGSLEAGSKDAVNGSQIHDLSNNIANSLGGGAKFENGIWTGPNFKDALGAKEDITNVYDGFDYLNKNINGVVNGTSGLVIIGSGSRSGSIIINESIAGAGDIGTIDFSKDNGDTRKVTGVTEGLISSDSKDAINGSQLDKLGNSIAGSLGGDAKFENGNWTAPTYNLTDKNGNPTTASDVGDALGNLDGRIDQNTKDIAQNTKDIGDIKDVIGGYGPNGEAPTFTVGGKNYDTVHDALGGVNNTVNDIKNGKDGLIQLTEDGKTIVVDNEIAKNADSFDISGPKSEDNPNGDRKLTGVAKGDVSENSSDAINGSQLHYTNTVVSNTGDSIGKLLGGGAKINADGSVYYDNNGDALTINGKGYKTVAEAIEGMDQNQIFKVSDDGKKVVFGEVGKEVTEISFANGNKNPIKVTGVADGLVEEGSKDAVNGGQLYEVKRDITYINDALSHYNTRINNVEKKVHENRKVASAGIAGAMAMSSIPYIEYSKYSFGMGVGHYDGESALSIGFQGKINDRARYRLQMSYDTQNKVGLGAGVAFEF
;
A
#
# COMPACT_ATOMS: atom_id res chain seq x y z
N GLY A 1 -76.32 -109.06 52.24
CA GLY A 1 -77.17 -110.26 52.35
C GLY A 1 -78.51 -109.90 51.75
N GLU A 2 -79.64 -110.36 52.30
CA GLU A 2 -81.01 -109.95 51.90
C GLU A 2 -81.24 -108.42 51.89
N ASP A 3 -80.36 -107.63 52.53
CA ASP A 3 -80.36 -106.17 52.60
C ASP A 3 -79.50 -105.45 51.53
N GLY A 4 -78.92 -106.18 50.57
CA GLY A 4 -78.11 -105.58 49.49
C GLY A 4 -76.71 -105.11 49.89
N SER A 5 -76.25 -105.41 51.11
CA SER A 5 -74.89 -105.11 51.56
C SER A 5 -73.91 -106.29 51.35
N ILE A 6 -72.65 -105.98 51.04
CA ILE A 6 -71.52 -106.91 51.02
C ILE A 6 -70.50 -106.45 52.07
N GLY A 7 -70.17 -107.36 53.00
CA GLY A 7 -69.15 -107.13 54.01
C GLY A 7 -67.83 -107.76 53.58
N LEU A 8 -66.79 -106.95 53.45
CA LEU A 8 -65.42 -107.38 53.16
C LEU A 8 -64.61 -107.30 54.44
N THR A 9 -64.26 -108.45 55.01
CA THR A 9 -63.43 -108.54 56.22
C THR A 9 -62.01 -108.93 55.82
N GLY A 10 -61.02 -108.16 56.25
CA GLY A 10 -59.60 -108.52 56.03
C GLY A 10 -59.23 -109.83 56.75
N PRO A 11 -58.14 -110.53 56.32
CA PRO A 11 -57.65 -111.71 57.04
C PRO A 11 -57.25 -111.36 58.49
N LYS A 12 -57.50 -112.29 59.42
CA LYS A 12 -57.27 -112.12 60.88
C LYS A 12 -55.77 -111.95 61.19
N GLY A 13 -55.40 -110.92 61.96
CA GLY A 13 -54.03 -110.73 62.46
C GLY A 13 -53.66 -111.65 63.64
N GLU A 14 -52.37 -111.86 63.91
CA GLU A 14 -51.90 -112.76 64.97
C GLU A 14 -52.42 -112.38 66.37
N ALA A 15 -52.97 -113.38 67.07
CA ALA A 15 -53.38 -113.37 68.47
C ALA A 15 -54.21 -112.16 68.96
N GLY A 16 -55.47 -112.06 68.51
CA GLY A 16 -56.56 -111.51 69.35
C GLY A 16 -57.08 -110.09 69.08
N LYS A 17 -56.90 -109.51 67.88
CA LYS A 17 -57.62 -108.29 67.47
C LYS A 17 -58.40 -108.49 66.16
N ASP A 18 -59.62 -107.97 66.10
CA ASP A 18 -60.54 -108.10 64.96
C ASP A 18 -60.01 -107.38 63.71
N ALA A 19 -60.17 -108.01 62.53
CA ALA A 19 -59.75 -107.44 61.26
C ALA A 19 -60.71 -106.31 60.83
N PRO A 20 -60.22 -105.24 60.17
CA PRO A 20 -61.09 -104.19 59.66
C PRO A 20 -62.13 -104.77 58.70
N THR A 21 -63.39 -104.42 58.93
CA THR A 21 -64.52 -104.80 58.09
C THR A 21 -65.02 -103.58 57.34
N LEU A 22 -65.02 -103.63 56.00
CA LEU A 22 -65.67 -102.64 55.16
C LEU A 22 -67.03 -103.18 54.73
N ASN A 23 -68.10 -102.44 55.03
CA ASN A 23 -69.42 -102.74 54.51
C ASN A 23 -69.73 -101.79 53.37
N ILE A 24 -70.00 -102.38 52.21
CA ILE A 24 -70.44 -101.67 51.01
C ILE A 24 -71.89 -102.09 50.75
N ALA A 25 -72.78 -101.12 50.55
CA ALA A 25 -74.17 -101.35 50.21
C ALA A 25 -74.55 -100.48 49.02
N VAL A 26 -75.60 -100.86 48.32
CA VAL A 26 -76.25 -100.00 47.33
C VAL A 26 -77.49 -99.40 47.96
N LYS A 27 -77.62 -98.07 47.86
CA LYS A 27 -78.76 -97.30 48.38
C LYS A 27 -79.11 -96.20 47.40
N ASP A 28 -80.34 -95.71 47.48
CA ASP A 28 -80.69 -94.45 46.82
C ASP A 28 -79.88 -93.32 47.48
N GLY A 29 -79.05 -92.65 46.69
CA GLY A 29 -78.26 -91.51 47.14
C GLY A 29 -78.70 -90.21 46.49
N ALA A 30 -77.88 -89.17 46.62
CA ALA A 30 -78.24 -87.84 46.12
C ALA A 30 -78.44 -87.83 44.58
N PRO A 31 -79.36 -86.98 44.04
CA PRO A 31 -79.53 -86.85 42.59
C PRO A 31 -78.24 -86.38 41.90
N GLY A 32 -77.91 -86.94 40.73
CA GLY A 32 -76.87 -86.39 39.87
C GLY A 32 -77.24 -85.02 39.27
N LEU A 33 -76.40 -84.47 38.39
CA LEU A 33 -76.54 -83.13 37.77
C LEU A 33 -77.91 -82.89 37.10
N ASN A 34 -78.64 -83.96 36.74
CA ASN A 34 -79.96 -83.92 36.10
C ASN A 34 -81.16 -83.97 37.09
N GLY A 35 -80.94 -84.05 38.40
CA GLY A 35 -81.96 -83.80 39.43
C GLY A 35 -83.15 -84.78 39.52
N LYS A 36 -83.00 -86.06 39.16
CA LYS A 36 -84.06 -87.09 39.35
C LYS A 36 -83.70 -88.05 40.50
N ASP A 37 -84.60 -88.22 41.47
CA ASP A 37 -84.43 -89.12 42.62
C ASP A 37 -84.37 -90.60 42.21
N GLY A 38 -83.39 -91.34 42.76
CA GLY A 38 -83.28 -92.80 42.62
C GLY A 38 -82.02 -93.32 41.92
N GLU A 39 -80.95 -92.52 41.80
CA GLU A 39 -79.66 -93.11 41.40
C GLU A 39 -79.16 -94.04 42.51
N VAL A 40 -79.10 -95.33 42.18
CA VAL A 40 -78.53 -96.36 43.05
C VAL A 40 -77.05 -96.05 43.21
N ARG A 41 -76.67 -95.53 44.38
CA ARG A 41 -75.29 -95.21 44.75
C ARG A 41 -74.64 -96.38 45.45
N ILE A 42 -73.36 -96.56 45.18
CA ILE A 42 -72.51 -97.39 46.02
C ILE A 42 -72.16 -96.56 47.24
N VAL A 43 -72.63 -97.01 48.40
CA VAL A 43 -72.40 -96.39 49.70
C VAL A 43 -71.50 -97.31 50.52
N TYR A 44 -70.45 -96.76 51.11
CA TYR A 44 -69.63 -97.48 52.07
C TYR A 44 -69.63 -96.77 53.41
N LYS A 45 -69.45 -97.52 54.49
CA LYS A 45 -69.22 -96.92 55.81
C LYS A 45 -67.72 -96.72 56.02
N ASP A 46 -67.33 -95.50 56.36
CA ASP A 46 -65.95 -95.22 56.75
C ASP A 46 -65.60 -95.84 58.11
N LYS A 47 -64.33 -95.71 58.51
CA LYS A 47 -63.79 -96.28 59.76
C LYS A 47 -64.50 -95.76 61.02
N ASP A 48 -65.22 -94.64 60.93
CA ASP A 48 -65.96 -94.01 62.02
C ASP A 48 -67.46 -94.34 61.94
N GLY A 49 -67.88 -95.15 60.96
CA GLY A 49 -69.24 -95.67 60.78
C GLY A 49 -70.15 -94.78 59.92
N ASN A 50 -69.65 -93.68 59.36
CA ASN A 50 -70.44 -92.75 58.56
C ASN A 50 -70.57 -93.24 57.12
N GLU A 51 -71.77 -93.11 56.53
CA GLU A 51 -72.01 -93.46 55.14
C GLU A 51 -71.40 -92.41 54.18
N LYS A 52 -70.69 -92.91 53.16
CA LYS A 52 -70.06 -92.13 52.08
C LYS A 52 -70.50 -92.71 50.74
N GLU A 53 -70.87 -91.82 49.82
CA GLU A 53 -71.28 -92.18 48.46
C GLU A 53 -70.09 -92.06 47.49
N VAL A 54 -69.99 -93.00 46.55
CA VAL A 54 -69.05 -92.89 45.43
C VAL A 54 -69.71 -92.12 44.29
N ALA A 55 -69.00 -91.14 43.72
CA ALA A 55 -69.51 -90.33 42.62
C ALA A 55 -69.79 -91.16 41.34
N SER A 56 -70.87 -90.84 40.63
CA SER A 56 -71.29 -91.41 39.35
C SER A 56 -70.94 -90.49 38.19
N LEU A 57 -70.90 -90.99 36.96
CA LEU A 57 -70.65 -90.15 35.77
C LEU A 57 -71.71 -89.05 35.59
N ASP A 58 -72.88 -89.20 36.22
CA ASP A 58 -73.98 -88.25 36.16
C ASP A 58 -73.86 -87.10 37.16
N ASP A 59 -72.92 -87.15 38.11
CA ASP A 59 -72.73 -86.08 39.12
C ASP A 59 -72.23 -84.76 38.54
N GLY A 60 -71.44 -84.81 37.47
CA GLY A 60 -70.93 -83.64 36.74
C GLY A 60 -70.10 -82.63 37.56
N LEU A 61 -69.77 -81.51 36.89
CA LEU A 61 -69.13 -80.32 37.45
C LEU A 61 -69.93 -79.07 37.04
N LEU A 62 -69.97 -78.06 37.92
CA LEU A 62 -70.58 -76.76 37.69
C LEU A 62 -69.48 -75.71 37.53
N PHE A 63 -69.45 -74.99 36.40
CA PHE A 63 -68.49 -73.91 36.14
C PHE A 63 -69.22 -72.56 36.12
N GLY A 64 -68.88 -71.67 37.04
CA GLY A 64 -69.38 -70.29 37.01
C GLY A 64 -68.67 -69.46 35.93
N ALA A 65 -69.35 -68.44 35.42
CA ALA A 65 -68.76 -67.38 34.60
C ALA A 65 -68.93 -66.01 35.29
N ASP A 66 -68.17 -65.00 34.86
CA ASP A 66 -68.22 -63.62 35.41
C ASP A 66 -69.56 -62.89 35.15
N ASN A 67 -70.49 -63.53 34.43
CA ASN A 67 -71.86 -63.04 34.27
C ASN A 67 -72.74 -63.63 35.37
N ASP A 68 -73.17 -62.77 36.30
CA ASP A 68 -73.89 -63.14 37.52
C ASP A 68 -75.04 -64.15 37.26
N GLY A 69 -74.95 -65.32 37.91
CA GLY A 69 -75.98 -66.36 37.88
C GLY A 69 -75.92 -67.37 36.72
N VAL A 70 -75.00 -67.23 35.77
CA VAL A 70 -74.85 -68.21 34.68
C VAL A 70 -73.85 -69.30 35.07
N VAL A 71 -74.33 -70.54 35.19
CA VAL A 71 -73.50 -71.73 35.40
C VAL A 71 -73.50 -72.61 34.15
N VAL A 72 -72.33 -73.15 33.81
CA VAL A 72 -72.17 -74.15 32.76
C VAL A 72 -72.08 -75.52 33.41
N GLU A 73 -73.09 -76.34 33.16
CA GLU A 73 -73.21 -77.69 33.70
C GLU A 73 -72.61 -78.71 32.71
N ARG A 74 -71.71 -79.58 33.20
CA ARG A 74 -71.12 -80.66 32.40
C ARG A 74 -71.11 -81.96 33.18
N LYS A 75 -71.62 -83.04 32.59
CA LYS A 75 -71.49 -84.38 33.17
C LYS A 75 -70.02 -84.81 33.22
N LEU A 76 -69.68 -85.72 34.14
CA LEU A 76 -68.31 -86.27 34.17
C LEU A 76 -68.08 -87.02 32.85
N ASN A 77 -66.89 -86.83 32.25
CA ASN A 77 -66.51 -87.31 30.91
C ASN A 77 -67.12 -86.54 29.69
N GLN A 78 -67.62 -85.30 29.89
CA GLN A 78 -67.98 -84.39 28.78
C GLN A 78 -66.95 -83.27 28.57
N LYS A 79 -66.75 -82.85 27.31
CA LYS A 79 -65.84 -81.75 26.93
C LYS A 79 -66.42 -80.38 27.29
N LEU A 80 -65.62 -79.51 27.90
CA LEU A 80 -65.89 -78.07 28.06
C LEU A 80 -64.87 -77.27 27.25
N ASP A 81 -65.33 -76.43 26.34
CA ASP A 81 -64.48 -75.50 25.60
C ASP A 81 -64.40 -74.16 26.35
N ILE A 82 -63.19 -73.74 26.71
CA ILE A 82 -62.89 -72.39 27.21
C ILE A 82 -62.18 -71.66 26.07
N LEU A 83 -62.92 -70.84 25.33
CA LEU A 83 -62.43 -70.19 24.12
C LEU A 83 -61.94 -68.77 24.41
N GLY A 84 -60.66 -68.52 24.15
CA GLY A 84 -60.11 -67.17 23.99
C GLY A 84 -60.36 -66.69 22.55
N GLY A 85 -61.31 -65.77 22.37
CA GLY A 85 -61.39 -64.93 21.18
C GLY A 85 -61.83 -65.59 19.86
N ALA A 86 -62.92 -66.38 19.86
CA ALA A 86 -63.82 -66.50 18.70
C ALA A 86 -65.15 -67.18 19.04
N ASN A 87 -66.26 -66.51 18.71
CA ASN A 87 -67.43 -67.13 18.07
C ASN A 87 -68.08 -66.09 17.14
N ASN A 88 -67.29 -65.61 16.17
CA ASN A 88 -67.65 -65.07 14.83
C ASN A 88 -66.67 -63.97 14.36
N ALA A 89 -66.42 -64.01 13.05
CA ALA A 89 -65.61 -63.17 12.15
C ALA A 89 -65.06 -61.80 12.64
N THR A 90 -63.78 -61.57 12.26
CA THR A 90 -63.01 -60.30 12.11
C THR A 90 -62.26 -59.65 13.29
N ASP A 91 -62.32 -60.18 14.52
CA ASP A 91 -61.76 -59.46 15.68
C ASP A 91 -60.36 -59.94 16.16
N ALA A 92 -59.59 -58.98 16.66
CA ALA A 92 -58.26 -59.15 17.25
C ALA A 92 -58.23 -60.13 18.45
N LYS A 93 -57.21 -60.98 18.49
CA LYS A 93 -57.06 -62.07 19.47
C LYS A 93 -56.35 -61.59 20.75
N ASN A 94 -57.00 -60.79 21.58
CA ASN A 94 -56.35 -60.25 22.78
C ASN A 94 -56.24 -61.26 23.95
N ILE A 95 -57.08 -62.31 23.98
CA ILE A 95 -57.03 -63.38 24.98
C ILE A 95 -56.71 -64.70 24.28
N VAL A 96 -55.69 -65.41 24.76
CA VAL A 96 -55.21 -66.69 24.25
C VAL A 96 -55.50 -67.77 25.28
N THR A 97 -56.15 -68.85 24.87
CA THR A 97 -56.40 -70.02 25.72
C THR A 97 -55.63 -71.23 25.19
N THR A 98 -54.86 -71.88 26.06
CA THR A 98 -54.02 -73.04 25.72
C THR A 98 -54.38 -74.22 26.61
N ALA A 99 -54.69 -75.38 26.03
CA ALA A 99 -54.87 -76.61 26.79
C ALA A 99 -53.53 -77.31 27.01
N ASN A 100 -53.20 -77.61 28.27
CA ASN A 100 -51.97 -78.28 28.67
C ASN A 100 -52.18 -79.80 28.72
N ALA A 101 -51.08 -80.55 28.54
CA ALA A 101 -51.12 -82.01 28.55
C ALA A 101 -51.54 -82.64 29.90
N ASP A 102 -51.49 -81.87 30.99
CA ASP A 102 -51.94 -82.26 32.33
C ASP A 102 -53.46 -82.06 32.55
N GLY A 103 -54.17 -81.55 31.53
CA GLY A 103 -55.60 -81.29 31.58
C GLY A 103 -55.99 -79.89 32.08
N SER A 104 -55.03 -79.02 32.44
CA SER A 104 -55.29 -77.62 32.77
C SER A 104 -55.48 -76.74 31.52
N ILE A 105 -56.19 -75.61 31.66
CA ILE A 105 -56.30 -74.57 30.61
C ILE A 105 -55.57 -73.32 31.10
N GLN A 106 -54.55 -72.88 30.37
CA GLN A 106 -53.88 -71.60 30.59
C GLN A 106 -54.59 -70.49 29.80
N ILE A 107 -54.75 -69.33 30.42
CA ILE A 107 -55.33 -68.13 29.82
C ILE A 107 -54.27 -67.02 29.88
N ASP A 108 -53.82 -66.57 28.71
CA ASP A 108 -52.83 -65.50 28.57
C ASP A 108 -53.43 -64.30 27.82
N LEU A 109 -52.89 -63.11 28.09
CA LEU A 109 -53.06 -61.98 27.18
C LEU A 109 -52.13 -62.16 25.98
N ALA A 110 -52.59 -61.77 24.80
CA ALA A 110 -51.70 -61.65 23.65
C ALA A 110 -50.59 -60.63 23.94
N LYS A 111 -49.40 -60.89 23.39
CA LYS A 111 -48.25 -60.01 23.55
C LYS A 111 -48.51 -58.63 22.94
N ASP A 112 -49.20 -58.60 21.81
CA ASP A 112 -49.65 -57.40 21.13
C ASP A 112 -51.17 -57.30 21.27
N LEU A 113 -51.64 -56.20 21.86
CA LEU A 113 -53.07 -55.94 22.03
C LEU A 113 -53.55 -55.00 20.92
N ASP A 114 -54.48 -55.48 20.10
CA ASP A 114 -55.18 -54.65 19.12
C ASP A 114 -56.62 -54.44 19.61
N LEU A 115 -56.93 -53.20 19.95
CA LEU A 115 -58.21 -52.79 20.52
C LEU A 115 -59.16 -52.20 19.47
N GLY A 116 -58.75 -52.14 18.20
CA GLY A 116 -59.54 -51.55 17.12
C GLY A 116 -59.79 -50.04 17.29
N THR A 117 -60.72 -49.49 16.50
CA THR A 117 -60.99 -48.04 16.46
C THR A 117 -61.86 -47.53 17.62
N THR A 118 -62.53 -48.43 18.34
CA THR A 118 -63.41 -48.11 19.47
C THR A 118 -62.85 -48.54 20.81
N GLY A 119 -61.82 -49.38 20.84
CA GLY A 119 -61.21 -49.83 22.08
C GLY A 119 -60.24 -48.80 22.67
N SER A 120 -60.00 -48.94 23.97
CA SER A 120 -59.12 -48.05 24.71
C SER A 120 -58.51 -48.76 25.91
N VAL A 121 -57.34 -48.30 26.35
CA VAL A 121 -56.76 -48.64 27.66
C VAL A 121 -56.88 -47.43 28.56
N LYS A 122 -57.48 -47.60 29.73
CA LYS A 122 -57.59 -46.53 30.74
C LYS A 122 -56.79 -46.89 31.99
N THR A 123 -55.79 -46.07 32.31
CA THR A 123 -54.97 -46.20 33.51
C THR A 123 -55.11 -44.93 34.35
N GLY A 124 -56.01 -44.96 35.34
CA GLY A 124 -56.40 -43.77 36.09
C GLY A 124 -57.06 -42.71 35.19
N ASN A 125 -56.48 -41.51 35.13
CA ASN A 125 -56.95 -40.40 34.27
C ASN A 125 -56.33 -40.42 32.86
N THR A 126 -55.42 -41.35 32.58
CA THR A 126 -54.82 -41.50 31.26
C THR A 126 -55.67 -42.42 30.41
N THR A 127 -56.01 -41.97 29.21
CA THR A 127 -56.71 -42.76 28.20
C THR A 127 -55.82 -42.88 26.96
N VAL A 128 -55.60 -44.12 26.51
CA VAL A 128 -54.94 -44.44 25.25
C VAL A 128 -55.97 -45.05 24.30
N ASN A 129 -56.18 -44.41 23.15
CA ASN A 129 -57.16 -44.83 22.14
C ASN A 129 -56.72 -44.35 20.74
N LYS A 130 -57.64 -44.39 19.76
CA LYS A 130 -57.35 -43.93 18.39
C LYS A 130 -56.92 -42.46 18.27
N ASP A 131 -57.26 -41.62 19.24
CA ASP A 131 -56.94 -40.19 19.26
C ASP A 131 -55.57 -39.91 19.89
N GLY A 132 -54.86 -40.96 20.32
CA GLY A 132 -53.54 -40.88 20.94
C GLY A 132 -53.59 -41.06 22.45
N VAL A 133 -52.93 -40.16 23.19
CA VAL A 133 -52.82 -40.22 24.65
C VAL A 133 -53.40 -38.95 25.26
N LYS A 134 -54.44 -39.11 26.09
CA LYS A 134 -55.06 -38.02 26.85
C LYS A 134 -54.82 -38.23 28.35
N VAL A 135 -54.30 -37.22 29.05
CA VAL A 135 -54.09 -37.24 30.51
C VAL A 135 -54.99 -36.19 31.17
N GLY A 136 -56.10 -36.63 31.75
CA GLY A 136 -57.16 -35.73 32.21
C GLY A 136 -57.65 -34.81 31.08
N ASP A 137 -58.12 -33.61 31.39
CA ASP A 137 -58.59 -32.64 30.38
C ASP A 137 -57.52 -31.65 29.88
N ASN A 138 -56.30 -31.73 30.43
CA ASN A 138 -55.28 -30.71 30.22
C ASN A 138 -54.21 -31.09 29.21
N VAL A 139 -53.82 -32.36 29.11
CA VAL A 139 -52.73 -32.80 28.23
C VAL A 139 -53.26 -33.76 27.19
N ILE A 140 -53.02 -33.43 25.93
CA ILE A 140 -53.39 -34.25 24.78
C ILE A 140 -52.16 -34.40 23.90
N LEU A 141 -51.74 -35.64 23.66
CA LEU A 141 -50.82 -36.00 22.59
C LEU A 141 -51.65 -36.71 21.50
N GLY A 142 -52.03 -35.94 20.48
CA GLY A 142 -52.89 -36.41 19.39
C GLY A 142 -52.21 -36.37 18.04
N ASP A 143 -53.01 -36.51 16.99
CA ASP A 143 -52.58 -36.48 15.58
C ASP A 143 -51.93 -35.14 15.18
N THR A 144 -52.32 -34.03 15.83
CA THR A 144 -51.73 -32.71 15.60
C THR A 144 -50.49 -32.42 16.43
N GLY A 145 -50.13 -33.25 17.41
CA GLY A 145 -49.00 -33.04 18.34
C GLY A 145 -49.41 -32.94 19.82
N LEU A 146 -48.58 -32.25 20.62
CA LEU A 146 -48.78 -32.06 22.07
C LEU A 146 -49.50 -30.73 22.33
N THR A 147 -50.60 -30.79 23.07
CA THR A 147 -51.32 -29.62 23.58
C THR A 147 -51.43 -29.69 25.09
N ILE A 148 -51.07 -28.60 25.77
CA ILE A 148 -51.33 -28.38 27.18
C ILE A 148 -52.30 -27.22 27.32
N LYS A 149 -53.49 -27.47 27.88
CA LYS A 149 -54.51 -26.44 28.11
C LYS A 149 -53.92 -25.28 28.92
N ASP A 150 -54.10 -24.05 28.42
CA ASP A 150 -53.61 -22.80 29.03
C ASP A 150 -52.07 -22.77 29.22
N GLY A 151 -51.34 -23.61 28.48
CA GLY A 151 -49.88 -23.75 28.55
C GLY A 151 -49.24 -23.88 27.17
N PRO A 152 -47.95 -24.28 27.11
CA PRO A 152 -47.26 -24.46 25.85
C PRO A 152 -47.87 -25.57 24.99
N SER A 153 -47.79 -25.41 23.67
CA SER A 153 -48.16 -26.45 22.72
C SER A 153 -47.09 -26.61 21.64
N ILE A 154 -46.95 -27.84 21.13
CA ILE A 154 -46.09 -28.19 20.00
C ILE A 154 -46.97 -28.95 19.03
N THR A 155 -47.38 -28.28 17.96
CA THR A 155 -48.31 -28.85 16.98
C THR A 155 -47.77 -28.70 15.55
N ALA A 156 -48.48 -29.24 14.57
CA ALA A 156 -48.17 -29.01 13.15
C ALA A 156 -48.14 -27.51 12.76
N ASN A 157 -48.78 -26.63 13.54
CA ASN A 157 -48.75 -25.18 13.33
C ASN A 157 -47.52 -24.49 13.95
N GLY A 158 -46.63 -25.23 14.61
CA GLY A 158 -45.43 -24.72 15.27
C GLY A 158 -45.48 -24.82 16.79
N VAL A 159 -44.67 -23.99 17.44
CA VAL A 159 -44.55 -23.92 18.90
C VAL A 159 -45.22 -22.65 19.40
N ASP A 160 -46.17 -22.80 20.33
CA ASP A 160 -46.72 -21.69 21.11
C ASP A 160 -46.24 -21.84 22.56
N ALA A 161 -45.58 -20.81 23.09
CA ALA A 161 -45.10 -20.78 24.47
C ALA A 161 -46.22 -20.52 25.50
N GLY A 162 -47.45 -20.24 25.08
CA GLY A 162 -48.59 -20.03 25.98
C GLY A 162 -48.41 -18.80 26.90
N GLY A 163 -47.83 -17.73 26.36
CA GLY A 163 -47.50 -16.50 27.08
C GLY A 163 -46.44 -16.65 28.17
N LYS A 164 -45.63 -17.72 28.15
CA LYS A 164 -44.51 -17.93 29.08
C LYS A 164 -43.19 -17.53 28.44
N THR A 165 -42.22 -17.17 29.28
CA THR A 165 -40.82 -16.99 28.86
C THR A 165 -40.20 -18.33 28.48
N ILE A 166 -39.49 -18.38 27.35
CA ILE A 166 -38.67 -19.53 26.98
C ILE A 166 -37.26 -19.31 27.56
N THR A 167 -36.90 -20.06 28.59
CA THR A 167 -35.59 -19.96 29.25
C THR A 167 -34.60 -20.97 28.64
N ASN A 168 -33.31 -20.77 28.88
CA ASN A 168 -32.22 -21.63 28.37
C ASN A 168 -32.13 -21.68 26.84
N VAL A 169 -32.50 -20.58 26.17
CA VAL A 169 -32.25 -20.39 24.74
C VAL A 169 -30.79 -20.00 24.58
N ALA A 170 -29.99 -20.88 23.99
CA ALA A 170 -28.60 -20.59 23.62
C ALA A 170 -28.54 -19.45 22.59
N ASP A 171 -27.38 -18.82 22.43
CA ASP A 171 -27.19 -17.79 21.42
C ASP A 171 -27.53 -18.34 20.02
N GLY A 172 -28.42 -17.66 19.31
CA GLY A 172 -28.75 -17.99 17.93
C GLY A 172 -27.53 -17.77 17.04
N VAL A 173 -27.18 -18.79 16.23
CA VAL A 173 -26.02 -18.78 15.34
C VAL A 173 -26.45 -18.71 13.88
N ASN A 174 -27.53 -19.40 13.52
CA ASN A 174 -28.09 -19.43 12.18
C ASN A 174 -29.21 -18.38 12.02
N GLY A 175 -29.46 -17.95 10.78
CA GLY A 175 -30.46 -16.91 10.49
C GLY A 175 -31.93 -17.26 10.81
N LYS A 176 -32.22 -18.46 11.31
CA LYS A 176 -33.56 -18.91 11.74
C LYS A 176 -33.61 -19.33 13.21
N ASP A 177 -32.51 -19.17 13.94
CA ASP A 177 -32.49 -19.46 15.38
C ASP A 177 -33.21 -18.34 16.14
N ALA A 178 -33.81 -18.69 17.29
CA ALA A 178 -34.35 -17.68 18.19
C ALA A 178 -33.20 -16.94 18.89
N VAL A 179 -33.28 -15.61 18.98
CA VAL A 179 -32.31 -14.81 19.73
C VAL A 179 -32.71 -14.73 21.20
N ASN A 180 -31.75 -14.88 22.10
CA ASN A 180 -31.98 -14.62 23.52
C ASN A 180 -31.78 -13.12 23.84
N LYS A 181 -32.11 -12.72 25.07
CA LYS A 181 -32.02 -11.32 25.50
C LYS A 181 -30.57 -10.82 25.54
N ASP A 182 -29.61 -11.67 25.84
CA ASP A 182 -28.20 -11.28 25.95
C ASP A 182 -27.64 -10.85 24.58
N GLN A 183 -28.02 -11.54 23.50
CA GLN A 183 -27.68 -11.11 22.13
C GLN A 183 -28.29 -9.75 21.78
N LEU A 184 -29.53 -9.49 22.20
CA LEU A 184 -30.19 -8.20 21.99
C LEU A 184 -29.54 -7.07 22.81
N ASP A 185 -29.21 -7.32 24.07
CA ASP A 185 -28.50 -6.37 24.94
C ASP A 185 -27.07 -6.11 24.43
N GLY A 186 -26.41 -7.14 23.90
CA GLY A 186 -25.10 -7.02 23.24
C GLY A 186 -25.17 -6.13 21.99
N LEU A 187 -26.20 -6.31 21.15
CA LEU A 187 -26.46 -5.41 20.02
C LEU A 187 -26.72 -3.98 20.48
N LYS A 188 -27.58 -3.80 21.49
CA LYS A 188 -27.88 -2.49 22.07
C LYS A 188 -26.59 -1.80 22.55
N THR A 189 -25.75 -2.51 23.29
CA THR A 189 -24.47 -2.01 23.80
C THR A 189 -23.51 -1.64 22.66
N SER A 190 -23.46 -2.45 21.60
CA SER A 190 -22.65 -2.18 20.41
C SER A 190 -23.11 -0.91 19.68
N VAL A 191 -24.42 -0.70 19.57
CA VAL A 191 -25.03 0.49 18.98
C VAL A 191 -24.78 1.72 19.85
N GLU A 192 -25.03 1.65 21.16
CA GLU A 192 -24.77 2.75 22.11
C GLU A 192 -23.29 3.15 22.09
N GLY A 193 -22.37 2.18 22.12
CA GLY A 193 -20.94 2.44 22.00
C GLY A 193 -20.52 3.04 20.65
N SER A 194 -21.26 2.76 19.57
CA SER A 194 -21.00 3.36 18.25
C SER A 194 -21.51 4.80 18.16
N LEU A 195 -22.65 5.10 18.80
CA LEU A 195 -23.20 6.45 18.88
C LEU A 195 -22.34 7.37 19.77
N ASP A 196 -21.78 6.82 20.86
CA ASP A 196 -20.89 7.56 21.77
C ASP A 196 -19.53 7.93 21.15
N LYS A 197 -19.09 7.24 20.09
CA LYS A 197 -17.85 7.56 19.38
C LYS A 197 -17.91 8.89 18.63
N GLY A 198 -19.10 9.39 18.27
CA GLY A 198 -19.27 10.66 17.57
C GLY A 198 -18.52 10.77 16.23
N LEU A 199 -18.27 12.00 15.78
CA LEU A 199 -17.46 12.34 14.62
C LEU A 199 -16.21 13.13 15.04
N ASN A 200 -15.06 12.75 14.49
CA ASN A 200 -13.81 13.47 14.66
C ASN A 200 -13.65 14.50 13.52
N PHE A 201 -13.49 15.77 13.86
CA PHE A 201 -13.12 16.82 12.92
C PHE A 201 -11.70 17.29 13.19
N ALA A 202 -10.85 17.21 12.19
CA ALA A 202 -9.48 17.72 12.23
C ALA A 202 -9.41 19.06 11.48
N GLY A 203 -8.62 20.00 12.02
CA GLY A 203 -8.15 21.15 11.27
C GLY A 203 -6.74 20.92 10.72
N ASN A 204 -6.14 21.96 10.17
CA ASN A 204 -4.75 22.03 9.73
C ASN A 204 -3.74 22.07 10.90
N THR A 205 -4.19 22.18 12.16
CA THR A 205 -3.30 22.03 13.33
C THR A 205 -3.06 20.55 13.61
N ALA A 206 -1.86 20.08 13.27
CA ALA A 206 -1.45 18.68 13.41
C ALA A 206 -1.71 18.14 14.82
N GLY A 207 -2.34 16.96 14.90
CA GLY A 207 -2.58 16.25 16.16
C GLY A 207 -3.77 16.77 17.00
N THR A 208 -4.47 17.81 16.55
CA THR A 208 -5.67 18.32 17.25
C THR A 208 -6.94 17.91 16.51
N VAL A 209 -7.82 17.18 17.20
CA VAL A 209 -9.14 16.79 16.70
C VAL A 209 -10.21 17.20 17.70
N ILE A 210 -11.36 17.67 17.20
CA ILE A 210 -12.56 17.80 18.01
C ILE A 210 -13.44 16.58 17.77
N ASN A 211 -13.85 15.92 18.85
CA ASN A 211 -14.87 14.89 18.80
C ASN A 211 -16.22 15.52 19.14
N LYS A 212 -17.25 15.25 18.33
CA LYS A 212 -18.62 15.74 18.53
C LYS A 212 -19.57 14.56 18.46
N LYS A 213 -20.40 14.37 19.49
CA LYS A 213 -21.38 13.29 19.48
C LYS A 213 -22.44 13.56 18.41
N LEU A 214 -23.09 12.50 17.91
CA LEU A 214 -24.23 12.68 16.99
C LEU A 214 -25.31 13.51 17.69
N GLY A 215 -25.65 14.66 17.12
CA GLY A 215 -26.58 15.64 17.70
C GLY A 215 -25.93 16.91 18.26
N ASP A 216 -24.61 16.90 18.51
CA ASP A 216 -23.87 18.11 18.91
C ASP A 216 -23.70 19.07 17.73
N THR A 217 -23.76 20.38 18.01
CA THR A 217 -23.47 21.40 17.00
C THR A 217 -21.96 21.59 16.81
N VAL A 218 -21.49 21.43 15.57
CA VAL A 218 -20.14 21.82 15.16
C VAL A 218 -20.18 23.30 14.76
N THR A 219 -19.44 24.15 15.47
CA THR A 219 -19.36 25.57 15.10
C THR A 219 -18.10 25.79 14.25
N ILE A 220 -18.30 26.25 13.02
CA ILE A 220 -17.25 26.67 12.10
C ILE A 220 -17.28 28.20 12.05
N LYS A 221 -16.21 28.85 12.51
CA LYS A 221 -16.13 30.32 12.61
C LYS A 221 -15.06 30.85 11.67
N GLY A 222 -15.45 31.64 10.67
CA GLY A 222 -14.54 32.55 9.97
C GLY A 222 -14.74 33.98 10.47
N GLY A 223 -13.69 34.79 10.43
CA GLY A 223 -13.78 36.24 10.72
C GLY A 223 -14.25 37.10 9.55
N LEU A 224 -14.55 36.49 8.39
CA LEU A 224 -14.95 37.17 7.17
C LEU A 224 -16.46 37.44 7.18
N LEU A 225 -16.87 38.68 6.91
CA LEU A 225 -18.29 39.07 6.84
C LEU A 225 -18.98 38.43 5.63
N GLU A 226 -20.28 38.13 5.76
CA GLU A 226 -21.12 37.52 4.73
C GLU A 226 -21.08 38.31 3.40
N GLY A 227 -20.95 37.61 2.26
CA GLY A 227 -20.96 38.21 0.92
C GLY A 227 -19.61 38.71 0.38
N LYS A 228 -18.49 38.17 0.89
CA LYS A 228 -17.13 38.42 0.39
C LYS A 228 -16.53 37.14 -0.21
N ASP A 229 -15.89 37.27 -1.38
CA ASP A 229 -15.23 36.16 -2.07
C ASP A 229 -14.10 35.55 -1.22
N ALA A 230 -13.88 34.24 -1.32
CA ALA A 230 -12.91 33.47 -0.54
C ALA A 230 -12.24 32.36 -1.39
N SER A 231 -10.94 32.09 -1.17
CA SER A 231 -10.19 30.94 -1.76
C SER A 231 -9.57 30.08 -0.67
N ASP A 232 -9.36 28.78 -0.89
CA ASP A 232 -8.93 27.80 0.11
C ASP A 232 -7.42 27.70 0.34
N GLU A 233 -6.54 28.04 -0.63
CA GLU A 233 -5.07 27.99 -0.41
C GLU A 233 -4.57 29.00 0.64
N ASN A 234 -5.22 30.16 0.72
CA ASN A 234 -4.89 31.19 1.70
C ASN A 234 -5.71 31.07 2.99
N LEU A 235 -6.54 30.03 3.11
CA LEU A 235 -7.34 29.75 4.30
C LEU A 235 -6.75 28.58 5.08
N ARG A 236 -6.77 28.72 6.42
CA ARG A 236 -6.33 27.70 7.36
C ARG A 236 -7.44 27.45 8.37
N VAL A 237 -7.80 26.19 8.60
CA VAL A 237 -8.77 25.81 9.64
C VAL A 237 -8.01 25.30 10.85
N ASP A 238 -8.17 25.94 12.00
CA ASP A 238 -7.56 25.49 13.26
C ASP A 238 -8.61 25.02 14.26
N VAL A 239 -8.21 24.12 15.15
CA VAL A 239 -9.04 23.73 16.29
C VAL A 239 -8.72 24.66 17.47
N GLU A 240 -9.66 25.49 17.88
CA GLU A 240 -9.51 26.39 19.02
C GLU A 240 -10.75 26.36 19.91
N ASN A 241 -10.56 26.12 21.20
CA ASN A 241 -11.63 26.12 22.21
C ASN A 241 -12.85 25.27 21.81
N GLY A 242 -12.62 24.11 21.20
CA GLY A 242 -13.69 23.19 20.77
C GLY A 242 -14.46 23.60 19.50
N ASN A 243 -13.95 24.57 18.73
CA ASN A 243 -14.51 25.03 17.46
C ASN A 243 -13.49 24.90 16.33
N LEU A 244 -13.97 24.84 15.08
CA LEU A 244 -13.15 24.98 13.89
C LEU A 244 -13.09 26.48 13.52
N VAL A 245 -11.91 27.07 13.53
CA VAL A 245 -11.67 28.48 13.24
C VAL A 245 -10.99 28.62 11.89
N VAL A 246 -11.65 29.28 10.95
CA VAL A 246 -11.12 29.61 9.63
C VAL A 246 -10.34 30.93 9.72
N LYS A 247 -9.05 30.86 9.40
CA LYS A 247 -8.09 31.96 9.39
C LYS A 247 -7.63 32.22 7.96
N MET A 248 -7.19 33.44 7.69
CA MET A 248 -6.55 33.82 6.43
C MET A 248 -5.04 34.04 6.65
N SER A 249 -4.22 33.67 5.66
CA SER A 249 -2.79 33.95 5.68
C SER A 249 -2.53 35.46 5.72
N LYS A 250 -1.50 35.87 6.48
CA LYS A 250 -1.05 37.27 6.49
C LYS A 250 -0.36 37.66 5.18
N ASN A 251 0.25 36.69 4.52
CA ASN A 251 0.92 36.83 3.23
C ASN A 251 0.19 35.93 2.25
N LEU A 252 -0.55 36.54 1.33
CA LEU A 252 -1.32 35.78 0.35
C LEU A 252 -0.38 35.31 -0.76
N THR A 253 -0.39 34.01 -1.04
CA THR A 253 0.39 33.40 -2.12
C THR A 253 -0.55 32.66 -3.07
N ASP A 254 -0.09 32.39 -4.28
CA ASP A 254 -0.85 31.63 -5.29
C ASP A 254 -2.21 32.27 -5.67
N LEU A 255 -2.27 33.60 -5.65
CA LEU A 255 -3.42 34.35 -6.15
C LEU A 255 -3.18 34.76 -7.59
N GLU A 256 -4.17 34.55 -8.45
CA GLU A 256 -4.16 35.09 -9.82
C GLU A 256 -4.27 36.63 -9.81
N SER A 257 -5.16 37.18 -8.98
CA SER A 257 -5.34 38.62 -8.80
C SER A 257 -5.97 38.99 -7.47
N VAL A 258 -5.71 40.22 -7.00
CA VAL A 258 -6.37 40.89 -5.90
C VAL A 258 -7.03 42.14 -6.46
N VAL A 259 -8.37 42.21 -6.40
CA VAL A 259 -9.13 43.37 -6.86
C VAL A 259 -9.71 44.12 -5.65
N VAL A 260 -9.28 45.37 -5.45
CA VAL A 260 -9.78 46.26 -4.40
C VAL A 260 -10.34 47.52 -5.04
N GLY A 261 -11.66 47.59 -5.16
CA GLY A 261 -12.32 48.69 -5.88
C GLY A 261 -11.92 48.68 -7.35
N ASN A 262 -11.31 49.79 -7.82
CA ASN A 262 -10.81 49.91 -9.19
C ASN A 262 -9.35 49.46 -9.36
N THR A 263 -8.69 48.99 -8.30
CA THR A 263 -7.29 48.56 -8.34
C THR A 263 -7.21 47.04 -8.46
N THR A 264 -6.51 46.57 -9.48
CA THR A 264 -6.17 45.16 -9.67
C THR A 264 -4.67 44.99 -9.44
N VAL A 265 -4.29 44.07 -8.56
CA VAL A 265 -2.92 43.59 -8.40
C VAL A 265 -2.87 42.15 -8.84
N ASN A 266 -2.18 41.84 -9.93
CA ASN A 266 -2.14 40.50 -10.50
C ASN A 266 -0.73 40.17 -11.00
N GLY A 267 -0.61 39.05 -11.71
CA GLY A 267 0.64 38.64 -12.33
C GLY A 267 1.28 39.71 -13.23
N ASP A 268 0.52 40.65 -13.79
CA ASP A 268 1.02 41.72 -14.65
C ASP A 268 1.44 42.98 -13.90
N GLY A 269 1.08 43.12 -12.62
CA GLY A 269 1.46 44.24 -11.76
C GLY A 269 0.24 44.90 -11.10
N LEU A 270 0.31 46.21 -10.86
CA LEU A 270 -0.75 47.04 -10.30
C LEU A 270 -1.42 47.87 -11.40
N THR A 271 -2.73 47.76 -11.55
CA THR A 271 -3.52 48.56 -12.50
C THR A 271 -4.67 49.26 -11.77
N ILE A 272 -4.82 50.57 -11.94
CA ILE A 272 -6.02 51.30 -11.52
C ILE A 272 -6.87 51.55 -12.76
N ALA A 273 -8.10 51.04 -12.80
CA ALA A 273 -8.99 51.24 -13.94
C ALA A 273 -9.22 52.73 -14.22
N ASN A 274 -8.96 53.16 -15.47
CA ASN A 274 -8.96 54.56 -15.91
C ASN A 274 -7.96 55.46 -15.13
N GLY A 275 -6.90 54.88 -14.57
CA GLY A 275 -5.89 55.58 -13.78
C GLY A 275 -4.48 55.10 -14.08
N PRO A 276 -3.51 55.40 -13.19
CA PRO A 276 -2.14 54.96 -13.36
C PRO A 276 -2.00 53.45 -13.19
N SER A 277 -0.99 52.87 -13.84
CA SER A 277 -0.61 51.46 -13.69
C SER A 277 0.91 51.30 -13.60
N VAL A 278 1.34 50.29 -12.85
CA VAL A 278 2.72 49.82 -12.78
C VAL A 278 2.68 48.35 -13.14
N THR A 279 3.02 48.03 -14.39
CA THR A 279 2.97 46.68 -14.93
C THR A 279 4.35 46.19 -15.36
N LYS A 280 4.44 44.95 -15.85
CA LYS A 280 5.67 44.43 -16.48
C LYS A 280 6.15 45.28 -17.66
N ASP A 281 5.24 45.99 -18.32
CA ASP A 281 5.54 46.88 -19.45
C ASP A 281 6.08 48.25 -18.99
N GLY A 282 6.05 48.54 -17.68
CA GLY A 282 6.58 49.75 -17.08
C GLY A 282 5.52 50.55 -16.32
N ILE A 283 5.73 51.87 -16.24
CA ILE A 283 4.85 52.80 -15.52
C ILE A 283 4.04 53.61 -16.56
N ASP A 284 2.71 53.50 -16.50
CA ASP A 284 1.80 54.40 -17.19
C ASP A 284 1.11 55.30 -16.16
N ALA A 285 1.27 56.62 -16.28
CA ALA A 285 0.65 57.57 -15.37
C ALA A 285 -0.84 57.81 -15.66
N GLY A 286 -1.42 57.22 -16.72
CA GLY A 286 -2.81 57.40 -17.10
C GLY A 286 -3.15 58.86 -17.40
N ASN A 287 -2.25 59.57 -18.11
CA ASN A 287 -2.32 61.02 -18.39
C ASN A 287 -2.33 61.94 -17.15
N GLN A 288 -1.89 61.45 -15.99
CA GLN A 288 -1.77 62.26 -14.78
C GLN A 288 -0.35 62.82 -14.60
N LYS A 289 -0.24 63.93 -13.87
CA LYS A 289 1.06 64.49 -13.50
C LYS A 289 1.76 63.57 -12.50
N ILE A 290 3.02 63.24 -12.76
CA ILE A 290 3.90 62.59 -11.79
C ILE A 290 4.63 63.69 -11.02
N THR A 291 4.24 63.95 -9.77
CA THR A 291 4.86 64.97 -8.90
C THR A 291 5.71 64.31 -7.81
N ASN A 292 6.53 65.09 -7.09
CA ASN A 292 7.47 64.60 -6.06
C ASN A 292 8.55 63.65 -6.59
N VAL A 293 8.90 63.78 -7.88
CA VAL A 293 10.08 63.15 -8.47
C VAL A 293 11.32 63.93 -8.03
N VAL A 294 12.22 63.30 -7.28
CA VAL A 294 13.52 63.90 -6.91
C VAL A 294 14.40 64.08 -8.15
N ASN A 295 15.46 64.88 -8.07
CA ASN A 295 16.37 65.04 -9.21
C ASN A 295 17.01 63.69 -9.57
N GLY A 296 16.78 63.20 -10.79
CA GLY A 296 17.42 61.99 -11.30
C GLY A 296 18.89 62.22 -11.65
N SER A 297 19.72 61.17 -11.69
CA SER A 297 21.10 61.31 -12.14
C SER A 297 21.18 61.71 -13.62
N LEU A 298 22.06 62.65 -13.97
CA LEU A 298 22.30 63.13 -15.34
C LEU A 298 23.57 62.50 -15.95
N GLU A 299 23.84 61.24 -15.63
CA GLU A 299 24.98 60.48 -16.14
C GLU A 299 24.62 59.62 -17.37
N ALA A 300 25.63 59.27 -18.17
CA ALA A 300 25.44 58.42 -19.34
C ALA A 300 24.91 57.03 -18.94
N GLY A 301 23.68 56.71 -19.34
CA GLY A 301 23.02 55.44 -19.04
C GLY A 301 22.01 55.48 -17.89
N SER A 302 21.86 56.62 -17.20
CA SER A 302 20.84 56.82 -16.16
C SER A 302 19.44 56.44 -16.65
N LYS A 303 18.68 55.78 -15.78
CA LYS A 303 17.27 55.39 -15.99
C LYS A 303 16.33 56.12 -15.05
N ASP A 304 16.85 57.10 -14.31
CA ASP A 304 16.07 57.89 -13.39
C ASP A 304 15.12 58.81 -14.16
N ALA A 305 13.92 59.00 -13.62
CA ALA A 305 13.04 60.05 -14.11
C ALA A 305 13.65 61.43 -13.78
N VAL A 306 13.73 62.32 -14.77
CA VAL A 306 14.10 63.72 -14.55
C VAL A 306 12.87 64.56 -14.27
N ASN A 307 12.99 65.53 -13.37
CA ASN A 307 11.89 66.42 -13.01
C ASN A 307 12.00 67.79 -13.72
N GLY A 308 10.97 68.62 -13.54
CA GLY A 308 10.90 69.94 -14.18
C GLY A 308 12.04 70.89 -13.78
N SER A 309 12.57 70.83 -12.55
CA SER A 309 13.70 71.67 -12.14
C SER A 309 14.97 71.36 -12.92
N GLN A 310 15.26 70.08 -13.19
CA GLN A 310 16.46 69.70 -13.94
C GLN A 310 16.40 70.16 -15.39
N ILE A 311 15.24 70.05 -16.03
CA ILE A 311 15.03 70.55 -17.40
C ILE A 311 15.16 72.09 -17.40
N HIS A 312 14.56 72.76 -16.42
CA HIS A 312 14.65 74.20 -16.28
C HIS A 312 16.10 74.68 -16.11
N ASP A 313 16.90 74.02 -15.27
CA ASP A 313 18.32 74.33 -15.07
C ASP A 313 19.14 74.10 -16.34
N LEU A 314 18.93 72.97 -17.04
CA LEU A 314 19.57 72.69 -18.32
C LEU A 314 19.21 73.76 -19.37
N SER A 315 17.94 74.11 -19.49
CA SER A 315 17.47 75.13 -20.42
C SER A 315 18.11 76.50 -20.11
N ASN A 316 18.19 76.89 -18.85
CA ASN A 316 18.86 78.14 -18.47
C ASN A 316 20.36 78.14 -18.79
N ASN A 317 21.06 77.01 -18.58
CA ASN A 317 22.47 76.88 -18.95
C ASN A 317 22.70 77.01 -20.45
N ILE A 318 21.82 76.42 -21.28
CA ILE A 318 21.88 76.57 -22.74
C ILE A 318 21.63 78.03 -23.13
N ALA A 319 20.63 78.69 -22.53
CA ALA A 319 20.30 80.08 -22.83
C ALA A 319 21.49 81.02 -22.51
N ASN A 320 22.11 80.83 -21.33
CA ASN A 320 23.29 81.58 -20.92
C ASN A 320 24.50 81.34 -21.85
N SER A 321 24.66 80.10 -22.33
CA SER A 321 25.78 79.74 -23.22
C SER A 321 25.62 80.31 -24.63
N LEU A 322 24.38 80.45 -25.13
CA LEU A 322 24.10 81.09 -26.41
C LEU A 322 24.21 82.62 -26.36
N GLY A 323 23.94 83.24 -25.20
CA GLY A 323 23.98 84.69 -25.06
C GLY A 323 22.92 85.40 -25.92
N GLY A 324 23.16 86.66 -26.29
CA GLY A 324 22.27 87.41 -27.19
C GLY A 324 20.83 87.60 -26.68
N GLY A 325 20.59 87.50 -25.37
CA GLY A 325 19.24 87.60 -24.80
C GLY A 325 18.37 86.34 -24.90
N ALA A 326 18.95 85.18 -25.25
CA ALA A 326 18.27 83.88 -25.15
C ALA A 326 17.77 83.64 -23.71
N LYS A 327 16.58 83.05 -23.55
CA LYS A 327 16.00 82.75 -22.24
C LYS A 327 14.98 81.61 -22.28
N PHE A 328 14.79 80.94 -21.15
CA PHE A 328 13.73 79.96 -20.92
C PHE A 328 12.86 80.41 -19.76
N GLU A 329 11.60 80.73 -20.00
CA GLU A 329 10.70 81.32 -19.00
C GLU A 329 9.29 80.77 -19.15
N ASN A 330 8.67 80.33 -18.05
CA ASN A 330 7.32 79.73 -18.02
C ASN A 330 7.14 78.54 -19.00
N GLY A 331 8.19 77.74 -19.20
CA GLY A 331 8.16 76.60 -20.12
C GLY A 331 8.32 76.97 -21.60
N ILE A 332 8.59 78.24 -21.93
CA ILE A 332 8.73 78.74 -23.30
C ILE A 332 10.18 79.16 -23.56
N TRP A 333 10.72 78.70 -24.69
CA TRP A 333 12.07 79.04 -25.16
C TRP A 333 12.06 80.30 -26.03
N THR A 334 13.01 81.22 -25.79
CA THR A 334 13.31 82.37 -26.65
C THR A 334 14.75 82.27 -27.13
N GLY A 335 14.97 82.30 -28.45
CA GLY A 335 16.30 82.19 -29.06
C GLY A 335 17.20 83.42 -28.85
N PRO A 336 18.52 83.32 -29.11
CA PRO A 336 19.43 84.45 -29.03
C PRO A 336 19.14 85.48 -30.12
N ASN A 337 19.58 86.72 -29.95
CA ASN A 337 19.67 87.74 -30.98
C ASN A 337 21.02 88.48 -30.85
N PHE A 338 21.88 88.35 -31.86
CA PHE A 338 23.24 88.92 -31.84
C PHE A 338 23.35 90.29 -32.49
N LYS A 339 22.23 90.88 -32.94
CA LYS A 339 22.20 92.14 -33.67
C LYS A 339 23.04 93.24 -33.02
N ASP A 340 22.78 93.52 -31.76
CA ASP A 340 23.44 94.62 -31.03
C ASP A 340 24.92 94.32 -30.76
N ALA A 341 25.26 93.07 -30.43
CA ALA A 341 26.63 92.65 -30.14
C ALA A 341 27.54 92.69 -31.39
N LEU A 342 26.99 92.40 -32.57
CA LEU A 342 27.73 92.38 -33.84
C LEU A 342 27.58 93.66 -34.67
N GLY A 343 26.78 94.63 -34.21
CA GLY A 343 26.50 95.87 -34.94
C GLY A 343 25.75 95.63 -36.27
N ALA A 344 24.94 94.57 -36.35
CA ALA A 344 24.17 94.25 -37.54
C ALA A 344 22.91 95.12 -37.66
N LYS A 345 22.38 95.26 -38.88
CA LYS A 345 21.17 96.07 -39.14
C LYS A 345 19.87 95.30 -38.92
N GLU A 346 19.91 93.97 -39.06
CA GLU A 346 18.77 93.07 -38.91
C GLU A 346 19.00 92.11 -37.74
N ASP A 347 17.93 91.49 -37.24
CA ASP A 347 18.00 90.53 -36.14
C ASP A 347 18.74 89.27 -36.59
N ILE A 348 19.70 88.83 -35.77
CA ILE A 348 20.50 87.62 -36.03
C ILE A 348 20.14 86.61 -34.96
N THR A 349 19.17 85.74 -35.25
CA THR A 349 18.45 84.97 -34.22
C THR A 349 19.03 83.59 -33.91
N ASN A 350 20.16 83.23 -34.50
CA ASN A 350 20.87 82.00 -34.22
C ASN A 350 22.39 82.16 -34.39
N VAL A 351 23.13 81.19 -33.85
CA VAL A 351 24.60 81.21 -33.82
C VAL A 351 25.21 81.09 -35.21
N TYR A 352 24.60 80.30 -36.09
CA TYR A 352 25.10 80.10 -37.46
C TYR A 352 25.10 81.39 -38.24
N ASP A 353 23.99 82.14 -38.21
CA ASP A 353 23.88 83.43 -38.89
C ASP A 353 24.83 84.46 -38.29
N GLY A 354 25.11 84.39 -36.98
CA GLY A 354 26.14 85.21 -36.33
C GLY A 354 27.55 84.91 -36.84
N PHE A 355 27.91 83.64 -36.95
CA PHE A 355 29.18 83.23 -37.56
C PHE A 355 29.24 83.52 -39.05
N ASP A 356 28.15 83.36 -39.80
CA ASP A 356 28.10 83.70 -41.23
C ASP A 356 28.27 85.21 -41.44
N TYR A 357 27.68 86.04 -40.58
CA TYR A 357 27.91 87.49 -40.57
C TYR A 357 29.39 87.84 -40.32
N LEU A 358 30.04 87.20 -39.34
CA LEU A 358 31.48 87.35 -39.11
C LEU A 358 32.31 86.81 -40.29
N ASN A 359 31.95 85.66 -40.84
CA ASN A 359 32.63 85.01 -41.96
C ASN A 359 32.53 85.85 -43.24
N LYS A 360 31.40 86.51 -43.51
CA LYS A 360 31.26 87.48 -44.61
C LYS A 360 32.20 88.67 -44.42
N ASN A 361 32.34 89.19 -43.20
CA ASN A 361 33.30 90.26 -42.89
C ASN A 361 34.76 89.78 -43.02
N ILE A 362 35.09 88.56 -42.55
CA ILE A 362 36.42 87.95 -42.67
C ILE A 362 36.76 87.60 -44.12
N ASN A 363 35.81 87.07 -44.89
CA ASN A 363 35.97 86.83 -46.33
C ASN A 363 36.26 88.14 -47.08
N GLY A 364 35.76 89.29 -46.60
CA GLY A 364 36.14 90.61 -47.12
C GLY A 364 37.65 90.93 -46.94
N VAL A 365 38.28 90.40 -45.89
CA VAL A 365 39.73 90.51 -45.62
C VAL A 365 40.53 89.45 -46.40
N VAL A 366 40.06 88.21 -46.42
CA VAL A 366 40.73 87.06 -47.08
C VAL A 366 40.66 87.14 -48.61
N ASN A 367 39.57 87.69 -49.17
CA ASN A 367 39.41 87.90 -50.62
C ASN A 367 39.99 89.25 -51.10
N GLY A 368 40.82 89.91 -50.30
CA GLY A 368 41.64 91.05 -50.73
C GLY A 368 40.89 92.36 -50.98
N THR A 369 39.61 92.47 -50.60
CA THR A 369 38.87 93.74 -50.69
C THR A 369 39.12 94.68 -49.50
N SER A 370 39.88 94.25 -48.47
CA SER A 370 40.43 95.09 -47.38
C SER A 370 41.61 94.39 -46.63
N GLY A 371 42.89 94.75 -46.89
CA GLY A 371 44.10 94.22 -46.18
C GLY A 371 45.47 94.47 -46.86
N LEU A 372 46.61 94.25 -46.16
CA LEU A 372 48.01 94.57 -46.58
C LEU A 372 48.68 93.56 -47.55
N VAL A 373 48.02 92.43 -47.83
CA VAL A 373 48.45 91.44 -48.85
C VAL A 373 47.24 91.16 -49.73
N ILE A 374 47.30 91.58 -50.99
CA ILE A 374 46.22 91.44 -51.96
C ILE A 374 46.47 90.17 -52.79
N ILE A 375 45.62 89.17 -52.66
CA ILE A 375 45.50 88.10 -53.66
C ILE A 375 44.57 88.65 -54.74
N GLY A 376 45.12 89.03 -55.89
CA GLY A 376 44.35 89.53 -57.02
C GLY A 376 43.41 88.45 -57.55
N SER A 377 42.09 88.61 -57.37
CA SER A 377 41.09 87.81 -58.07
C SER A 377 40.85 88.40 -59.47
N GLY A 378 41.76 88.06 -60.38
CA GLY A 378 41.70 88.39 -61.81
C GLY A 378 42.55 87.41 -62.64
N SER A 379 42.10 86.16 -62.73
CA SER A 379 42.47 85.14 -63.73
C SER A 379 43.96 84.92 -64.07
N ARG A 380 44.76 84.42 -63.12
CA ARG A 380 45.92 83.52 -63.38
C ARG A 380 46.49 82.85 -62.12
N SER A 381 46.21 81.55 -62.01
CA SER A 381 47.07 80.41 -61.63
C SER A 381 48.08 80.54 -60.48
N GLY A 382 47.89 79.72 -59.42
CA GLY A 382 48.89 78.77 -58.88
C GLY A 382 50.25 79.25 -58.38
N SER A 383 50.49 80.56 -58.33
CA SER A 383 51.79 81.14 -57.99
C SER A 383 51.64 82.16 -56.86
N ILE A 384 52.43 82.02 -55.79
CA ILE A 384 52.65 83.13 -54.85
C ILE A 384 53.78 83.96 -55.43
N ILE A 385 53.45 85.14 -55.97
CA ILE A 385 54.44 86.11 -56.48
C ILE A 385 54.72 87.11 -55.37
N ILE A 386 55.93 87.04 -54.79
CA ILE A 386 56.40 88.02 -53.80
C ILE A 386 57.04 89.18 -54.57
N ASN A 387 56.34 90.31 -54.62
CA ASN A 387 56.75 91.63 -55.15
C ASN A 387 57.01 91.74 -56.67
N GLU A 388 55.94 91.71 -57.47
CA GLU A 388 55.97 92.23 -58.85
C GLU A 388 55.00 93.44 -59.04
N SER A 389 54.48 94.01 -57.95
CA SER A 389 53.56 95.16 -58.01
C SER A 389 53.60 96.04 -56.76
N ILE A 390 54.77 96.63 -56.49
CA ILE A 390 54.84 97.94 -55.82
C ILE A 390 55.32 98.92 -56.89
N ALA A 391 54.50 99.91 -57.23
CA ALA A 391 54.91 100.98 -58.12
C ALA A 391 56.15 101.70 -57.52
N GLY A 392 57.34 101.44 -58.09
CA GLY A 392 58.57 102.18 -57.78
C GLY A 392 59.80 101.42 -57.25
N ALA A 393 59.83 100.08 -57.20
CA ALA A 393 61.03 99.32 -56.77
C ALA A 393 61.59 98.43 -57.90
N GLY A 394 62.87 98.60 -58.25
CA GLY A 394 63.61 97.74 -59.20
C GLY A 394 64.08 96.42 -58.59
N ASP A 395 64.55 95.49 -59.45
CA ASP A 395 64.92 94.10 -59.12
C ASP A 395 65.76 93.92 -57.83
N ILE A 396 65.35 93.00 -56.96
CA ILE A 396 66.02 92.63 -55.69
C ILE A 396 66.59 91.20 -55.77
N GLY A 397 67.89 91.03 -55.50
CA GLY A 397 68.63 89.76 -55.64
C GLY A 397 68.67 88.85 -54.40
N THR A 398 67.91 89.13 -53.33
CA THR A 398 67.92 88.32 -52.09
C THR A 398 66.56 88.33 -51.39
N ILE A 399 66.11 87.15 -50.95
CA ILE A 399 64.95 86.98 -50.06
C ILE A 399 65.48 86.47 -48.72
N ASP A 400 65.32 87.27 -47.66
CA ASP A 400 65.78 86.92 -46.31
C ASP A 400 64.61 86.44 -45.44
N PHE A 401 64.64 85.17 -45.05
CA PHE A 401 63.65 84.56 -44.15
C PHE A 401 64.07 84.60 -42.69
N SER A 402 65.18 85.26 -42.34
CA SER A 402 65.63 85.39 -40.97
C SER A 402 64.60 86.13 -40.11
N LYS A 403 64.53 85.75 -38.84
CA LYS A 403 63.82 86.51 -37.83
C LYS A 403 64.51 87.86 -37.65
N ASP A 404 63.79 88.79 -37.05
CA ASP A 404 64.23 90.18 -36.89
C ASP A 404 65.50 90.32 -36.03
N ASN A 405 65.83 89.29 -35.23
CA ASN A 405 67.05 89.19 -34.43
C ASN A 405 68.24 88.52 -35.17
N GLY A 406 68.10 88.20 -36.46
CA GLY A 406 69.10 87.51 -37.27
C GLY A 406 69.07 85.98 -37.20
N ASP A 407 68.22 85.38 -36.37
CA ASP A 407 68.09 83.91 -36.30
C ASP A 407 67.39 83.35 -37.55
N THR A 408 67.86 82.22 -38.05
CA THR A 408 67.27 81.56 -39.23
C THR A 408 65.89 80.93 -38.93
N ARG A 409 65.02 80.88 -39.96
CA ARG A 409 63.73 80.16 -39.94
C ARG A 409 63.83 78.84 -40.72
N LYS A 410 63.11 77.80 -40.27
CA LYS A 410 62.89 76.59 -41.10
C LYS A 410 61.97 76.97 -42.27
N VAL A 411 62.41 76.73 -43.50
CA VAL A 411 61.56 76.78 -44.69
C VAL A 411 60.95 75.39 -44.85
N THR A 412 59.62 75.29 -44.73
CA THR A 412 58.86 74.03 -44.85
C THR A 412 57.88 74.11 -46.01
N GLY A 413 57.28 72.98 -46.42
CA GLY A 413 56.43 72.90 -47.61
C GLY A 413 57.22 72.87 -48.92
N VAL A 414 58.53 72.67 -48.84
CA VAL A 414 59.42 72.50 -50.00
C VAL A 414 59.25 71.06 -50.52
N THR A 415 58.68 70.90 -51.70
CA THR A 415 58.64 69.63 -52.45
C THR A 415 60.07 69.11 -52.71
N GLU A 416 60.25 67.78 -52.89
CA GLU A 416 61.57 67.20 -53.15
C GLU A 416 62.25 67.92 -54.32
N GLY A 417 63.30 68.68 -54.03
CA GLY A 417 64.04 69.42 -55.05
C GLY A 417 64.72 68.45 -56.00
N LEU A 418 64.79 68.80 -57.29
CA LEU A 418 65.50 67.97 -58.26
C LEU A 418 66.96 67.84 -57.84
N ILE A 419 67.44 66.60 -57.61
CA ILE A 419 68.86 66.33 -57.29
C ILE A 419 69.63 66.18 -58.62
N SER A 420 70.19 67.29 -59.11
CA SER A 420 71.09 67.36 -60.28
C SER A 420 72.11 68.51 -60.12
N SER A 421 73.12 68.59 -60.98
CA SER A 421 74.17 69.63 -60.87
C SER A 421 73.69 71.06 -61.11
N ASP A 422 72.59 71.23 -61.86
CA ASP A 422 72.15 72.55 -62.36
C ASP A 422 70.91 73.07 -61.62
N SER A 423 70.31 72.24 -60.76
CA SER A 423 69.12 72.57 -59.98
C SER A 423 69.36 73.78 -59.07
N LYS A 424 68.34 74.65 -58.98
CA LYS A 424 68.26 75.74 -58.01
C LYS A 424 67.14 75.50 -56.98
N ASP A 425 66.61 74.28 -56.97
CA ASP A 425 65.56 73.86 -56.07
C ASP A 425 66.15 73.56 -54.69
N ALA A 426 65.43 73.91 -53.62
CA ALA A 426 65.82 73.51 -52.27
C ALA A 426 65.50 72.01 -52.06
N ILE A 427 66.44 71.26 -51.45
CA ILE A 427 66.21 69.89 -50.99
C ILE A 427 65.54 69.87 -49.62
N ASN A 428 64.82 68.80 -49.30
CA ASN A 428 64.06 68.70 -48.07
C ASN A 428 64.48 67.50 -47.17
N GLY A 429 63.85 67.41 -46.00
CA GLY A 429 64.15 66.36 -45.01
C GLY A 429 63.86 64.93 -45.47
N SER A 430 62.93 64.67 -46.40
CA SER A 430 62.65 63.30 -46.87
C SER A 430 63.80 62.73 -47.70
N GLN A 431 64.47 63.60 -48.44
CA GLN A 431 65.67 63.25 -49.18
C GLN A 431 66.82 62.85 -48.21
N LEU A 432 66.88 63.41 -46.99
CA LEU A 432 67.83 63.03 -45.94
C LEU A 432 67.39 61.81 -45.10
N ASP A 433 66.08 61.66 -44.87
CA ASP A 433 65.48 60.55 -44.11
C ASP A 433 65.64 59.19 -44.82
N LYS A 434 65.45 59.18 -46.15
CA LYS A 434 65.76 58.00 -46.99
C LYS A 434 67.19 57.51 -46.80
N LEU A 435 68.15 58.44 -46.67
CA LEU A 435 69.55 58.11 -46.47
C LEU A 435 69.80 57.43 -45.12
N GLY A 436 69.26 57.95 -44.02
CA GLY A 436 69.57 57.39 -42.72
C GLY A 436 68.79 56.10 -42.38
N ASN A 437 67.58 55.89 -42.89
CA ASN A 437 66.88 54.59 -42.78
C ASN A 437 67.71 53.41 -43.31
N SER A 438 68.56 53.66 -44.33
CA SER A 438 69.47 52.65 -44.89
C SER A 438 70.48 52.12 -43.86
N ILE A 439 71.05 53.00 -43.01
CA ILE A 439 72.05 52.61 -42.00
C ILE A 439 71.39 51.89 -40.81
N ALA A 440 70.14 52.22 -40.46
CA ALA A 440 69.37 51.59 -39.39
C ALA A 440 69.11 50.10 -39.61
N GLY A 441 68.82 49.71 -40.85
CA GLY A 441 68.67 48.30 -41.21
C GLY A 441 69.93 47.44 -40.95
N SER A 442 71.12 48.03 -40.78
CA SER A 442 72.38 47.30 -40.58
C SER A 442 72.68 46.91 -39.13
N LEU A 443 72.15 47.62 -38.12
CA LEU A 443 72.40 47.35 -36.69
C LEU A 443 71.59 46.17 -36.12
N GLY A 444 70.57 45.72 -36.86
CA GLY A 444 69.65 44.67 -36.42
C GLY A 444 68.91 45.09 -35.14
N GLY A 445 68.25 44.13 -34.49
CA GLY A 445 67.51 44.34 -33.23
C GLY A 445 66.74 45.66 -33.22
N ASP A 446 65.83 45.94 -34.14
CA ASP A 446 65.00 47.16 -34.08
C ASP A 446 65.72 48.54 -34.10
N ALA A 447 67.01 48.64 -34.44
CA ALA A 447 67.67 49.94 -34.64
C ALA A 447 67.00 50.75 -35.76
N LYS A 448 67.00 52.09 -35.62
CA LYS A 448 66.20 53.01 -36.44
C LYS A 448 66.92 54.33 -36.70
N PHE A 449 66.73 54.96 -37.86
CA PHE A 449 67.10 56.37 -38.07
C PHE A 449 65.85 57.09 -38.48
N GLU A 450 65.49 58.07 -37.68
CA GLU A 450 64.23 58.73 -37.81
C GLU A 450 64.40 60.15 -37.30
N ASN A 451 63.87 61.12 -38.04
CA ASN A 451 63.85 62.54 -37.63
C ASN A 451 65.25 63.15 -37.40
N GLY A 452 66.24 62.73 -38.19
CA GLY A 452 67.63 63.21 -38.07
C GLY A 452 68.39 62.61 -36.88
N ASN A 453 67.76 61.72 -36.10
CA ASN A 453 68.35 61.05 -34.94
C ASN A 453 68.47 59.54 -35.16
N TRP A 454 69.45 58.97 -34.47
CA TRP A 454 69.77 57.53 -34.45
C TRP A 454 69.13 56.85 -33.24
N THR A 455 68.47 55.69 -33.43
CA THR A 455 67.90 54.79 -32.41
C THR A 455 68.73 53.52 -32.34
N ALA A 456 69.18 53.20 -31.12
CA ALA A 456 69.94 52.00 -30.82
C ALA A 456 69.07 50.72 -30.90
N PRO A 457 69.67 49.54 -31.08
CA PRO A 457 68.94 48.29 -31.25
C PRO A 457 68.40 47.63 -29.95
N THR A 458 67.16 47.11 -29.96
CA THR A 458 66.52 46.19 -29.00
C THR A 458 66.64 44.68 -29.30
N TYR A 459 66.99 43.89 -28.29
CA TYR A 459 67.15 42.43 -28.29
C TYR A 459 66.15 41.77 -27.33
N ASN A 460 65.56 40.63 -27.72
CA ASN A 460 64.52 39.93 -26.95
C ASN A 460 65.09 38.78 -26.08
N LEU A 461 64.65 38.70 -24.82
CA LEU A 461 65.13 37.85 -23.73
C LEU A 461 63.94 37.37 -22.85
N THR A 462 64.19 36.71 -21.70
CA THR A 462 63.17 36.38 -20.67
C THR A 462 63.66 36.80 -19.29
N ASP A 463 62.76 37.09 -18.35
CA ASP A 463 63.07 37.44 -16.96
C ASP A 463 63.24 36.20 -16.07
N LYS A 464 63.56 36.41 -14.79
CA LYS A 464 63.75 35.36 -13.77
C LYS A 464 62.53 34.46 -13.52
N ASN A 465 61.35 34.86 -13.99
CA ASN A 465 60.10 34.12 -13.83
C ASN A 465 59.65 33.50 -15.17
N GLY A 466 60.52 33.48 -16.19
CA GLY A 466 60.26 32.87 -17.49
C GLY A 466 59.38 33.71 -18.42
N ASN A 467 59.06 34.96 -18.05
CA ASN A 467 58.27 35.85 -18.89
C ASN A 467 59.18 36.67 -19.81
N PRO A 468 58.76 37.04 -21.04
CA PRO A 468 59.58 37.81 -21.99
C PRO A 468 60.05 39.18 -21.44
N THR A 469 61.29 39.60 -21.78
CA THR A 469 61.90 40.93 -21.48
C THR A 469 62.84 41.34 -22.62
N THR A 470 63.28 42.60 -22.74
CA THR A 470 64.10 43.07 -23.88
C THR A 470 65.22 44.04 -23.45
N ALA A 471 66.18 44.34 -24.34
CA ALA A 471 67.30 45.28 -24.09
C ALA A 471 67.73 46.09 -25.32
N SER A 472 67.76 47.42 -25.19
CA SER A 472 67.79 48.44 -26.26
C SER A 472 69.16 49.02 -26.64
N ASP A 473 70.21 48.37 -26.15
CA ASP A 473 71.51 48.32 -26.80
C ASP A 473 72.14 46.96 -26.50
N VAL A 474 73.31 46.71 -27.10
CA VAL A 474 74.00 45.41 -26.97
C VAL A 474 74.41 45.11 -25.51
N GLY A 475 74.68 46.12 -24.69
CA GLY A 475 75.15 45.99 -23.31
C GLY A 475 74.07 45.51 -22.34
N ASP A 476 72.89 46.12 -22.36
CA ASP A 476 71.78 45.74 -21.46
C ASP A 476 71.23 44.33 -21.76
N ALA A 477 71.40 43.83 -22.99
CA ALA A 477 70.96 42.50 -23.38
C ALA A 477 71.72 41.40 -22.63
N LEU A 478 72.95 41.70 -22.23
CA LEU A 478 73.81 40.80 -21.47
C LEU A 478 73.47 40.81 -19.97
N GLY A 479 72.99 41.93 -19.42
CA GLY A 479 72.65 42.06 -17.99
C GLY A 479 71.40 41.29 -17.56
N ASN A 480 70.40 41.13 -18.44
CA ASN A 480 69.20 40.37 -18.12
C ASN A 480 69.41 38.84 -18.06
N LEU A 481 70.32 38.29 -18.86
CA LEU A 481 70.67 36.86 -18.81
C LEU A 481 71.18 36.43 -17.42
N ASP A 482 71.89 37.31 -16.73
CA ASP A 482 72.51 37.06 -15.42
C ASP A 482 71.47 36.80 -14.31
N GLY A 483 70.41 37.62 -14.23
CA GLY A 483 69.36 37.49 -13.19
C GLY A 483 68.51 36.20 -13.25
N ARG A 484 68.47 35.51 -14.38
CA ARG A 484 67.80 34.19 -14.53
C ARG A 484 68.60 33.05 -13.92
N ILE A 485 69.92 33.16 -13.92
CA ILE A 485 70.84 32.15 -13.41
C ILE A 485 70.71 32.06 -11.87
N ASP A 486 70.39 33.17 -11.19
CA ASP A 486 70.28 33.24 -9.73
C ASP A 486 69.01 32.57 -9.15
N GLN A 487 67.89 32.56 -9.89
CA GLN A 487 66.64 31.88 -9.48
C GLN A 487 66.71 30.35 -9.64
N ASN A 488 67.26 29.86 -10.76
CA ASN A 488 67.47 28.43 -11.00
C ASN A 488 68.38 27.78 -9.95
N THR A 489 69.28 28.54 -9.34
CA THR A 489 70.18 28.07 -8.27
C THR A 489 69.42 27.73 -6.98
N LYS A 490 68.33 28.45 -6.66
CA LYS A 490 67.50 28.21 -5.46
C LYS A 490 66.61 26.97 -5.59
N ASP A 491 66.07 26.71 -6.78
CA ASP A 491 65.17 25.56 -7.03
C ASP A 491 65.91 24.20 -7.06
N ILE A 492 67.17 24.18 -7.50
CA ILE A 492 68.02 22.98 -7.54
C ILE A 492 68.49 22.55 -6.13
N ALA A 493 68.67 23.50 -5.21
CA ALA A 493 69.07 23.23 -3.82
C ALA A 493 67.98 22.48 -3.03
N GLN A 494 66.69 22.72 -3.35
CA GLN A 494 65.55 22.05 -2.70
C GLN A 494 65.40 20.58 -3.16
N ASN A 495 65.48 20.31 -4.47
CA ASN A 495 65.35 18.96 -5.03
C ASN A 495 66.51 18.00 -4.65
N THR A 496 67.70 18.54 -4.38
CA THR A 496 68.87 17.74 -3.96
C THR A 496 68.71 17.19 -2.54
N LYS A 497 67.94 17.88 -1.68
CA LYS A 497 67.69 17.47 -0.29
C LYS A 497 66.61 16.39 -0.19
N ASP A 498 65.63 16.39 -1.09
CA ASP A 498 64.48 15.47 -1.03
C ASP A 498 64.76 14.07 -1.63
N ILE A 499 65.80 13.91 -2.45
CA ILE A 499 66.16 12.63 -3.09
C ILE A 499 67.25 11.87 -2.32
N GLY A 500 68.14 12.58 -1.60
CA GLY A 500 69.20 11.96 -0.80
C GLY A 500 68.70 11.13 0.40
N ASP A 501 67.47 11.35 0.85
CA ASP A 501 66.97 10.78 2.12
C ASP A 501 66.16 9.46 1.96
N ILE A 502 65.95 8.90 0.75
CA ILE A 502 64.91 7.84 0.55
C ILE A 502 65.36 6.45 0.08
N LYS A 503 66.52 6.17 -0.57
CA LYS A 503 66.78 4.75 -0.94
C LYS A 503 68.22 4.30 -1.19
N ASP A 504 69.17 4.71 -0.37
CA ASP A 504 70.42 3.97 -0.14
C ASP A 504 70.25 2.82 0.88
N VAL A 505 69.05 2.20 1.01
CA VAL A 505 68.74 1.19 2.05
C VAL A 505 68.18 -0.16 1.53
N ILE A 506 67.86 -0.36 0.25
CA ILE A 506 67.40 -1.70 -0.24
C ILE A 506 67.99 -2.00 -1.62
N GLY A 507 69.16 -2.62 -1.61
CA GLY A 507 70.01 -2.88 -2.76
C GLY A 507 69.60 -4.10 -3.60
N GLY A 508 70.08 -4.08 -4.84
CA GLY A 508 70.10 -5.25 -5.71
C GLY A 508 70.28 -4.88 -7.18
N TYR A 509 71.41 -4.28 -7.53
CA TYR A 509 72.21 -4.50 -8.75
C TYR A 509 73.28 -3.40 -8.82
N GLY A 510 74.56 -3.81 -8.80
CA GLY A 510 75.71 -2.93 -8.97
C GLY A 510 76.02 -2.67 -10.46
N PRO A 511 76.96 -1.74 -10.75
CA PRO A 511 76.97 -0.91 -11.97
C PRO A 511 77.28 -1.62 -13.30
N ASN A 512 77.48 -2.95 -13.31
CA ASN A 512 77.93 -3.73 -14.47
C ASN A 512 76.98 -4.87 -14.90
N GLY A 513 75.81 -5.05 -14.26
CA GLY A 513 74.67 -5.78 -14.82
C GLY A 513 74.67 -7.33 -14.90
N GLU A 514 75.64 -8.07 -14.33
CA GLU A 514 75.59 -9.55 -14.17
C GLU A 514 75.20 -9.97 -12.72
N ALA A 515 74.52 -11.12 -12.54
CA ALA A 515 73.96 -11.61 -11.26
C ALA A 515 74.93 -12.49 -10.41
N PRO A 516 74.76 -12.62 -9.06
CA PRO A 516 75.68 -13.36 -8.14
C PRO A 516 75.38 -14.88 -7.92
N THR A 517 76.36 -15.67 -7.39
CA THR A 517 76.31 -17.16 -7.10
C THR A 517 76.77 -17.56 -5.65
N PHE A 518 76.23 -18.63 -5.03
CA PHE A 518 76.32 -19.11 -3.61
C PHE A 518 76.52 -20.66 -3.49
N THR A 519 77.19 -21.24 -2.47
CA THR A 519 77.53 -22.70 -2.38
C THR A 519 77.17 -23.41 -1.06
N VAL A 520 76.50 -24.58 -1.08
CA VAL A 520 76.22 -25.42 0.12
C VAL A 520 76.26 -26.93 -0.19
N GLY A 521 76.80 -27.76 0.73
CA GLY A 521 76.88 -29.22 0.56
C GLY A 521 77.69 -29.66 -0.66
N GLY A 522 78.63 -28.81 -1.11
CA GLY A 522 79.45 -29.00 -2.31
C GLY A 522 78.81 -28.58 -3.65
N LYS A 523 77.67 -27.85 -3.68
CA LYS A 523 76.99 -27.37 -4.92
C LYS A 523 76.66 -25.87 -4.91
N ASN A 524 76.62 -25.22 -6.10
CA ASN A 524 76.49 -23.76 -6.31
C ASN A 524 75.09 -23.31 -6.82
N TYR A 525 74.72 -22.03 -6.59
CA TYR A 525 73.33 -21.50 -6.63
C TYR A 525 73.26 -19.96 -6.88
N ASP A 526 72.43 -19.45 -7.80
CA ASP A 526 72.50 -18.03 -8.26
C ASP A 526 71.56 -17.04 -7.56
N THR A 527 70.85 -17.51 -6.54
CA THR A 527 70.13 -16.64 -5.60
C THR A 527 70.30 -17.21 -4.20
N VAL A 528 70.09 -16.36 -3.18
CA VAL A 528 70.06 -16.82 -1.77
C VAL A 528 68.99 -17.91 -1.57
N HIS A 529 67.97 -17.96 -2.44
CA HIS A 529 66.93 -18.98 -2.39
C HIS A 529 67.49 -20.39 -2.65
N ASP A 530 68.31 -20.59 -3.67
CA ASP A 530 68.72 -21.94 -4.08
C ASP A 530 69.87 -22.50 -3.20
N ALA A 531 70.67 -21.61 -2.59
CA ALA A 531 71.80 -21.97 -1.72
C ALA A 531 71.40 -22.82 -0.51
N LEU A 532 70.23 -22.56 0.07
CA LEU A 532 69.70 -23.34 1.18
C LEU A 532 69.40 -24.81 0.81
N GLY A 533 69.33 -25.14 -0.48
CA GLY A 533 69.14 -26.51 -0.97
C GLY A 533 70.28 -27.48 -0.64
N GLY A 534 71.50 -27.01 -0.41
CA GLY A 534 72.66 -27.89 -0.18
C GLY A 534 72.87 -28.36 1.26
N VAL A 535 72.30 -27.69 2.27
CA VAL A 535 72.36 -28.10 3.70
C VAL A 535 71.74 -29.49 3.88
N ASN A 536 70.89 -29.88 2.92
CA ASN A 536 70.13 -31.11 2.92
C ASN A 536 70.96 -32.42 2.95
N ASN A 537 72.26 -32.40 2.60
CA ASN A 537 73.03 -33.64 2.43
C ASN A 537 73.72 -34.18 3.71
N THR A 538 74.17 -33.33 4.63
CA THR A 538 74.87 -33.73 5.87
C THR A 538 73.97 -34.45 6.88
N VAL A 539 72.66 -34.29 6.75
CA VAL A 539 71.67 -35.04 7.52
C VAL A 539 71.66 -36.55 7.15
N ASN A 540 72.29 -36.96 6.04
CA ASN A 540 72.34 -38.38 5.65
C ASN A 540 73.33 -39.25 6.43
N ASP A 541 74.30 -38.69 7.17
CA ASP A 541 75.24 -39.52 7.96
C ASP A 541 74.62 -40.01 9.29
N ILE A 542 73.65 -39.28 9.85
CA ILE A 542 72.73 -39.74 10.90
C ILE A 542 71.94 -40.99 10.45
N LYS A 543 71.77 -41.17 9.14
CA LYS A 543 70.93 -42.20 8.53
C LYS A 543 71.54 -43.60 8.59
N ASN A 544 72.83 -43.74 8.87
CA ASN A 544 73.56 -45.03 8.81
C ASN A 544 73.92 -45.63 10.18
N GLY A 545 73.44 -45.06 11.30
CA GLY A 545 73.41 -45.68 12.64
C GLY A 545 74.76 -45.91 13.34
N LYS A 546 75.88 -45.38 12.79
CA LYS A 546 77.22 -45.44 13.41
C LYS A 546 77.49 -44.36 14.47
N ASP A 547 76.62 -43.35 14.54
CA ASP A 547 76.55 -42.31 15.59
C ASP A 547 75.06 -42.10 15.93
N GLY A 548 74.68 -42.13 17.22
CA GLY A 548 73.28 -41.93 17.66
C GLY A 548 72.84 -42.57 18.99
N LEU A 549 71.54 -42.42 19.32
CA LEU A 549 70.90 -42.55 20.65
C LEU A 549 70.47 -43.98 21.10
N ILE A 550 70.66 -45.02 20.29
CA ILE A 550 70.11 -46.37 20.54
C ILE A 550 71.20 -47.43 20.40
N GLN A 551 71.40 -48.28 21.43
CA GLN A 551 72.48 -49.28 21.50
C GLN A 551 71.95 -50.69 21.79
N LEU A 552 72.63 -51.74 21.28
CA LEU A 552 72.38 -53.14 21.67
C LEU A 552 73.33 -53.54 22.82
N THR A 553 72.85 -54.33 23.79
CA THR A 553 73.71 -54.90 24.84
C THR A 553 74.68 -55.94 24.29
N GLU A 554 75.81 -56.15 24.97
CA GLU A 554 76.90 -57.07 24.53
C GLU A 554 76.46 -58.53 24.35
N ASP A 555 75.36 -58.97 24.95
CA ASP A 555 74.80 -60.33 24.77
C ASP A 555 73.82 -60.44 23.59
N GLY A 556 73.56 -59.34 22.88
CA GLY A 556 72.74 -59.28 21.68
C GLY A 556 71.25 -59.54 21.90
N LYS A 557 70.75 -59.53 23.14
CA LYS A 557 69.35 -59.88 23.45
C LYS A 557 68.50 -58.73 23.97
N THR A 558 69.11 -57.61 24.36
CA THR A 558 68.40 -56.44 24.88
C THR A 558 68.82 -55.17 24.12
N ILE A 559 67.86 -54.32 23.77
CA ILE A 559 68.11 -52.95 23.30
C ILE A 559 68.13 -52.05 24.53
N VAL A 560 69.18 -51.25 24.70
CA VAL A 560 69.27 -50.23 25.75
C VAL A 560 69.31 -48.86 25.08
N VAL A 561 68.34 -48.03 25.45
CA VAL A 561 68.28 -46.62 25.08
C VAL A 561 68.97 -45.84 26.19
N ASP A 562 69.85 -44.91 25.83
CA ASP A 562 70.48 -44.04 26.83
C ASP A 562 69.40 -43.15 27.47
N ASN A 563 69.15 -43.38 28.76
CA ASN A 563 67.99 -42.85 29.49
C ASN A 563 68.08 -41.34 29.77
N GLU A 564 69.25 -40.70 29.58
CA GLU A 564 69.37 -39.23 29.73
C GLU A 564 68.74 -38.46 28.57
N ILE A 565 68.81 -38.99 27.34
CA ILE A 565 68.32 -38.27 26.15
C ILE A 565 66.83 -38.52 25.89
N ALA A 566 66.29 -39.68 26.30
CA ALA A 566 64.86 -40.01 26.20
C ALA A 566 64.02 -39.60 27.42
N LYS A 567 64.59 -38.88 28.41
CA LYS A 567 63.89 -38.58 29.68
C LYS A 567 62.61 -37.74 29.52
N ASN A 568 62.47 -37.05 28.39
CA ASN A 568 61.29 -36.27 27.99
C ASN A 568 60.63 -36.84 26.72
N ALA A 569 60.95 -38.06 26.29
CA ALA A 569 60.39 -38.65 25.07
C ALA A 569 59.04 -39.30 25.36
N ASP A 570 57.98 -38.81 24.72
CA ASP A 570 56.61 -39.30 24.93
C ASP A 570 56.29 -40.61 24.17
N SER A 571 57.19 -41.10 23.29
CA SER A 571 56.96 -42.33 22.50
C SER A 571 58.24 -43.11 22.19
N PHE A 572 58.11 -44.43 22.03
CA PHE A 572 59.20 -45.34 21.69
C PHE A 572 58.81 -46.28 20.53
N ASP A 573 59.50 -46.17 19.39
CA ASP A 573 59.23 -46.94 18.16
C ASP A 573 60.15 -48.18 18.08
N ILE A 574 59.54 -49.35 17.86
CA ILE A 574 60.21 -50.65 17.88
C ILE A 574 60.02 -51.46 16.59
N SER A 575 59.57 -50.84 15.51
CA SER A 575 59.35 -51.53 14.24
C SER A 575 60.64 -52.21 13.69
N GLY A 576 60.48 -53.33 12.97
CA GLY A 576 61.55 -54.10 12.32
C GLY A 576 61.60 -53.89 10.81
N PRO A 577 62.64 -54.38 10.11
CA PRO A 577 62.71 -54.30 8.66
C PRO A 577 61.58 -55.11 8.01
N LYS A 578 60.95 -54.51 7.01
CA LYS A 578 59.87 -55.10 6.20
C LYS A 578 60.42 -56.26 5.35
N SER A 579 59.72 -57.38 5.30
CA SER A 579 60.02 -58.53 4.41
C SER A 579 58.75 -59.01 3.70
N GLU A 580 58.85 -59.92 2.72
CA GLU A 580 57.67 -60.52 2.06
C GLU A 580 56.68 -61.11 3.09
N ASP A 581 57.21 -61.66 4.19
CA ASP A 581 56.41 -62.22 5.28
C ASP A 581 56.02 -61.20 6.37
N ASN A 582 56.58 -59.99 6.36
CA ASN A 582 56.22 -58.89 7.28
C ASN A 582 56.26 -57.52 6.56
N PRO A 583 55.27 -57.23 5.69
CA PRO A 583 55.33 -56.10 4.77
C PRO A 583 55.24 -54.73 5.46
N ASN A 584 54.78 -54.67 6.71
CA ASN A 584 54.68 -53.44 7.49
C ASN A 584 55.86 -53.23 8.46
N GLY A 585 56.69 -54.26 8.68
CA GLY A 585 57.78 -54.17 9.67
C GLY A 585 57.24 -54.23 11.09
N ASP A 586 55.97 -54.58 11.24
CA ASP A 586 55.27 -54.63 12.51
C ASP A 586 55.93 -55.69 13.38
N ARG A 587 56.25 -55.34 14.63
CA ARG A 587 56.73 -56.32 15.60
C ARG A 587 55.60 -56.69 16.52
N LYS A 588 55.32 -58.00 16.62
CA LYS A 588 54.37 -58.49 17.61
C LYS A 588 55.00 -58.37 19.00
N LEU A 589 54.54 -57.40 19.77
CA LEU A 589 54.74 -57.34 21.21
C LEU A 589 53.90 -58.46 21.85
N THR A 590 54.56 -59.53 22.30
CA THR A 590 53.93 -60.66 22.99
C THR A 590 54.41 -60.72 24.44
N GLY A 591 53.59 -61.28 25.34
CA GLY A 591 53.86 -61.29 26.78
C GLY A 591 53.35 -60.07 27.56
N VAL A 592 52.62 -59.16 26.90
CA VAL A 592 51.98 -57.99 27.53
C VAL A 592 50.80 -58.45 28.40
N ALA A 593 50.88 -58.24 29.72
CA ALA A 593 49.79 -58.52 30.66
C ALA A 593 48.53 -57.68 30.33
N LYS A 594 47.37 -58.00 30.91
CA LYS A 594 46.20 -57.12 30.76
C LYS A 594 46.49 -55.82 31.51
N GLY A 595 46.68 -54.71 30.79
CA GLY A 595 46.87 -53.39 31.39
C GLY A 595 45.60 -52.90 32.06
N ASP A 596 45.68 -52.02 33.06
CA ASP A 596 44.47 -51.47 33.67
C ASP A 596 43.71 -50.59 32.69
N VAL A 597 42.37 -50.73 32.59
CA VAL A 597 41.55 -49.91 31.68
C VAL A 597 40.81 -48.87 32.50
N SER A 598 41.47 -47.72 32.70
CA SER A 598 40.92 -46.54 33.39
C SER A 598 41.36 -45.26 32.68
N GLU A 599 40.69 -44.15 32.97
CA GLU A 599 40.86 -42.86 32.25
C GLU A 599 42.31 -42.35 32.23
N ASN A 600 43.11 -42.69 33.25
CA ASN A 600 44.50 -42.22 33.38
C ASN A 600 45.54 -43.36 33.28
N SER A 601 45.14 -44.53 32.80
CA SER A 601 46.07 -45.66 32.66
C SER A 601 47.03 -45.41 31.49
N SER A 602 48.32 -45.59 31.76
CA SER A 602 49.38 -45.57 30.74
C SER A 602 49.85 -46.99 30.40
N ASP A 603 49.14 -48.01 30.87
CA ASP A 603 49.49 -49.40 30.60
C ASP A 603 49.19 -49.77 29.15
N ALA A 604 50.07 -50.57 28.55
CA ALA A 604 49.79 -51.18 27.25
C ALA A 604 48.63 -52.19 27.37
N ILE A 605 47.59 -52.03 26.57
CA ILE A 605 46.49 -53.01 26.48
C ILE A 605 46.85 -54.14 25.50
N ASN A 606 46.41 -55.36 25.81
CA ASN A 606 46.64 -56.50 24.93
C ASN A 606 45.40 -56.84 24.08
N GLY A 607 45.58 -57.73 23.10
CA GLY A 607 44.54 -58.08 22.12
C GLY A 607 43.24 -58.63 22.73
N SER A 608 43.27 -59.21 23.94
CA SER A 608 42.05 -59.69 24.61
C SER A 608 41.15 -58.55 25.08
N GLN A 609 41.71 -57.40 25.45
CA GLN A 609 40.98 -56.22 25.92
C GLN A 609 40.34 -55.47 24.75
N LEU A 610 41.05 -55.33 23.63
CA LEU A 610 40.50 -54.74 22.40
C LEU A 610 39.39 -55.62 21.79
N HIS A 611 39.52 -56.95 21.85
CA HIS A 611 38.50 -57.87 21.35
C HIS A 611 37.17 -57.74 22.11
N TYR A 612 37.21 -57.53 23.43
CA TYR A 612 36.02 -57.27 24.24
C TYR A 612 35.30 -55.99 23.79
N THR A 613 36.04 -54.89 23.61
CA THR A 613 35.48 -53.63 23.07
C THR A 613 34.88 -53.82 21.68
N ASN A 614 35.56 -54.51 20.77
CA ASN A 614 35.06 -54.77 19.42
C ASN A 614 33.78 -55.62 19.41
N THR A 615 33.61 -56.52 20.37
CA THR A 615 32.37 -57.29 20.55
C THR A 615 31.19 -56.38 20.92
N VAL A 616 31.41 -55.43 21.83
CA VAL A 616 30.38 -54.43 22.22
C VAL A 616 30.03 -53.51 21.05
N VAL A 617 31.00 -53.09 20.24
CA VAL A 617 30.78 -52.29 19.03
C VAL A 617 29.95 -53.05 17.99
N SER A 618 30.23 -54.34 17.78
CA SER A 618 29.43 -55.20 16.88
C SER A 618 27.97 -55.30 17.31
N ASN A 619 27.71 -55.52 18.61
CA ASN A 619 26.35 -55.58 19.15
C ASN A 619 25.59 -54.23 19.04
N THR A 620 26.32 -53.11 19.12
CA THR A 620 25.76 -51.77 18.88
C THR A 620 25.36 -51.62 17.41
N GLY A 621 26.18 -52.13 16.47
CA GLY A 621 25.86 -52.15 15.04
C GLY A 621 24.59 -52.95 14.72
N ASP A 622 24.40 -54.11 15.36
CA ASP A 622 23.16 -54.90 15.23
C ASP A 622 21.93 -54.16 15.78
N SER A 623 22.12 -53.39 16.86
CA SER A 623 21.05 -52.59 17.47
C SER A 623 20.63 -51.42 16.58
N ILE A 624 21.57 -50.76 15.91
CA ILE A 624 21.32 -49.72 14.91
C ILE A 624 20.59 -50.31 13.69
N GLY A 625 21.01 -51.48 13.19
CA GLY A 625 20.33 -52.17 12.09
C GLY A 625 18.85 -52.50 12.39
N LYS A 626 18.55 -52.91 13.63
CA LYS A 626 17.16 -53.12 14.08
C LYS A 626 16.35 -51.83 14.17
N LEU A 627 16.95 -50.72 14.59
CA LEU A 627 16.28 -49.42 14.69
C LEU A 627 15.91 -48.86 13.31
N LEU A 628 16.75 -49.11 12.29
CA LEU A 628 16.52 -48.65 10.90
C LEU A 628 15.52 -49.52 10.13
N GLY A 629 15.29 -50.78 10.54
CA GLY A 629 14.33 -51.68 9.92
C GLY A 629 14.76 -52.23 8.55
N GLY A 630 13.88 -52.94 7.84
CA GLY A 630 14.06 -53.31 6.42
C GLY A 630 15.20 -54.28 6.06
N GLY A 631 15.90 -54.87 7.03
CA GLY A 631 17.03 -55.78 6.78
C GLY A 631 18.41 -55.10 6.71
N ALA A 632 18.52 -53.86 7.23
CA ALA A 632 19.78 -53.10 7.26
C ALA A 632 20.93 -53.85 7.97
N LYS A 633 22.13 -53.84 7.36
CA LYS A 633 23.38 -54.37 7.91
C LYS A 633 24.47 -53.30 7.91
N ILE A 634 25.48 -53.45 8.77
CA ILE A 634 26.63 -52.53 8.85
C ILE A 634 27.91 -53.24 8.37
N ASN A 635 28.62 -52.61 7.44
CA ASN A 635 29.93 -53.05 6.95
C ASN A 635 31.03 -52.80 7.98
N ALA A 636 32.19 -53.42 7.80
CA ALA A 636 33.34 -53.27 8.69
C ALA A 636 33.91 -51.82 8.75
N ASP A 637 33.53 -50.95 7.80
CA ASP A 637 33.89 -49.53 7.76
C ASP A 637 32.83 -48.61 8.42
N GLY A 638 31.77 -49.20 8.99
CA GLY A 638 30.66 -48.46 9.61
C GLY A 638 29.57 -48.01 8.64
N SER A 639 29.67 -48.30 7.34
CA SER A 639 28.63 -47.97 6.35
C SER A 639 27.42 -48.92 6.43
N VAL A 640 26.21 -48.37 6.31
CA VAL A 640 24.95 -49.15 6.34
C VAL A 640 24.58 -49.59 4.92
N TYR A 641 24.25 -50.87 4.72
CA TYR A 641 23.81 -51.43 3.43
C TYR A 641 22.60 -52.37 3.59
N TYR A 642 21.85 -52.55 2.51
CA TYR A 642 20.76 -53.52 2.39
C TYR A 642 21.15 -54.57 1.33
N ASP A 643 20.78 -55.83 1.51
CA ASP A 643 21.17 -56.89 0.56
C ASP A 643 20.51 -56.70 -0.80
N ASN A 644 21.31 -56.90 -1.85
CA ASN A 644 20.92 -56.69 -3.24
C ASN A 644 19.74 -57.61 -3.62
N ASN A 645 18.49 -57.10 -3.53
CA ASN A 645 17.37 -57.32 -4.47
C ASN A 645 15.96 -56.95 -3.94
N GLY A 646 15.83 -56.17 -2.86
CA GLY A 646 14.53 -55.62 -2.44
C GLY A 646 14.64 -54.15 -2.00
N ASP A 647 13.63 -53.34 -2.31
CA ASP A 647 13.56 -51.95 -1.86
C ASP A 647 13.56 -51.89 -0.32
N ALA A 648 14.45 -51.10 0.27
CA ALA A 648 14.64 -51.05 1.73
C ALA A 648 13.45 -50.38 2.45
N LEU A 649 12.84 -49.36 1.81
CA LEU A 649 11.60 -48.72 2.23
C LEU A 649 10.76 -48.35 1.00
N THR A 650 9.45 -48.52 1.10
CA THR A 650 8.48 -48.06 0.08
C THR A 650 7.70 -46.87 0.63
N ILE A 651 7.85 -45.69 0.00
CA ILE A 651 7.09 -44.48 0.34
C ILE A 651 6.29 -44.08 -0.90
N ASN A 652 4.96 -43.96 -0.77
CA ASN A 652 4.02 -43.64 -1.87
C ASN A 652 4.19 -44.50 -3.14
N GLY A 653 4.53 -45.79 -2.99
CA GLY A 653 4.64 -46.76 -4.09
C GLY A 653 5.96 -46.73 -4.87
N LYS A 654 6.93 -45.90 -4.47
CA LYS A 654 8.31 -45.91 -5.00
C LYS A 654 9.26 -46.49 -3.95
N GLY A 655 10.14 -47.38 -4.39
CA GLY A 655 11.15 -48.02 -3.55
C GLY A 655 12.44 -47.22 -3.46
N TYR A 656 13.02 -47.15 -2.26
CA TYR A 656 14.26 -46.44 -1.97
C TYR A 656 15.28 -47.37 -1.34
N LYS A 657 16.57 -47.23 -1.68
CA LYS A 657 17.63 -48.16 -1.27
C LYS A 657 18.37 -47.72 -0.01
N THR A 658 18.30 -46.45 0.36
CA THR A 658 18.86 -45.93 1.61
C THR A 658 17.87 -45.01 2.34
N VAL A 659 18.06 -44.82 3.65
CA VAL A 659 17.27 -43.86 4.45
C VAL A 659 17.51 -42.42 3.97
N ALA A 660 18.73 -42.09 3.55
CA ALA A 660 19.04 -40.78 2.98
C ALA A 660 18.28 -40.54 1.66
N GLU A 661 18.23 -41.52 0.75
CA GLU A 661 17.44 -41.44 -0.48
C GLU A 661 15.93 -41.41 -0.22
N ALA A 662 15.45 -42.11 0.82
CA ALA A 662 14.06 -42.06 1.23
C ALA A 662 13.68 -40.70 1.86
N ILE A 663 14.60 -40.06 2.58
CA ILE A 663 14.44 -38.70 3.14
C ILE A 663 14.53 -37.65 2.04
N GLU A 664 15.49 -37.74 1.11
CA GLU A 664 15.55 -36.89 -0.08
C GLU A 664 14.33 -37.12 -1.00
N GLY A 665 13.85 -38.36 -1.10
CA GLY A 665 12.64 -38.72 -1.81
C GLY A 665 11.36 -38.22 -1.13
N MET A 666 11.36 -38.10 0.20
CA MET A 666 10.35 -37.34 0.93
C MET A 666 10.45 -35.86 0.57
N ASP A 667 11.64 -35.26 0.58
CA ASP A 667 11.90 -33.84 0.33
C ASP A 667 11.55 -33.40 -1.11
N GLN A 668 11.81 -34.25 -2.10
CA GLN A 668 11.49 -34.02 -3.52
C GLN A 668 9.99 -34.16 -3.84
N ASN A 669 9.21 -34.81 -2.98
CA ASN A 669 7.76 -35.01 -3.15
C ASN A 669 6.92 -34.34 -2.04
N GLN A 670 7.49 -33.40 -1.25
CA GLN A 670 6.69 -32.68 -0.26
C GLN A 670 5.76 -31.69 -0.97
N ILE A 671 4.46 -31.86 -0.71
CA ILE A 671 3.42 -30.91 -1.10
C ILE A 671 3.64 -29.53 -0.44
N PHE A 672 4.53 -29.42 0.56
CA PHE A 672 4.83 -28.20 1.29
C PHE A 672 6.35 -28.00 1.42
N LYS A 673 6.91 -27.00 0.74
CA LYS A 673 8.29 -26.54 0.97
C LYS A 673 8.26 -25.15 1.61
N VAL A 674 8.96 -24.93 2.72
CA VAL A 674 9.23 -23.55 3.16
C VAL A 674 10.34 -22.99 2.28
N SER A 675 10.15 -21.79 1.71
CA SER A 675 11.16 -21.12 0.89
C SER A 675 12.48 -20.97 1.65
N ASP A 676 13.60 -20.90 0.93
CA ASP A 676 14.94 -20.90 1.52
C ASP A 676 15.19 -19.72 2.49
N ASP A 677 14.37 -18.67 2.44
CA ASP A 677 14.37 -17.52 3.37
C ASP A 677 13.48 -17.71 4.62
N GLY A 678 12.79 -18.85 4.75
CA GLY A 678 11.91 -19.17 5.87
C GLY A 678 10.56 -18.45 5.87
N LYS A 679 10.22 -17.67 4.83
CA LYS A 679 9.09 -16.73 4.86
C LYS A 679 7.84 -17.20 4.13
N LYS A 680 7.92 -18.19 3.25
CA LYS A 680 6.79 -18.64 2.41
C LYS A 680 6.66 -20.15 2.47
N VAL A 681 5.42 -20.64 2.45
CA VAL A 681 5.13 -22.05 2.19
C VAL A 681 4.73 -22.17 0.72
N VAL A 682 5.50 -22.93 -0.05
CA VAL A 682 5.31 -23.19 -1.48
C VAL A 682 4.68 -24.57 -1.63
N PHE A 683 3.63 -24.63 -2.46
CA PHE A 683 2.93 -25.87 -2.77
C PHE A 683 3.30 -26.32 -4.18
N GLY A 684 3.84 -27.54 -4.30
CA GLY A 684 4.23 -28.15 -5.59
C GLY A 684 5.73 -28.38 -5.78
N GLU A 685 6.06 -29.36 -6.62
CA GLU A 685 7.44 -29.70 -7.02
C GLU A 685 8.02 -28.58 -7.91
N VAL A 686 9.28 -28.18 -7.69
CA VAL A 686 9.96 -27.15 -8.48
C VAL A 686 9.98 -27.55 -9.96
N GLY A 687 9.32 -26.77 -10.82
CA GLY A 687 9.29 -26.99 -12.27
C GLY A 687 8.09 -27.78 -12.81
N LYS A 688 7.12 -28.14 -11.98
CA LYS A 688 5.82 -28.69 -12.44
C LYS A 688 4.67 -27.75 -12.10
N GLU A 689 3.76 -27.57 -13.06
CA GLU A 689 2.57 -26.72 -12.88
C GLU A 689 1.54 -27.44 -11.99
N VAL A 690 1.31 -26.91 -10.79
CA VAL A 690 0.22 -27.35 -9.91
C VAL A 690 -1.00 -26.47 -10.21
N THR A 691 -2.00 -27.05 -10.86
CA THR A 691 -3.23 -26.34 -11.25
C THR A 691 -4.36 -26.46 -10.22
N GLU A 692 -4.24 -27.38 -9.25
CA GLU A 692 -5.22 -27.58 -8.19
C GLU A 692 -4.55 -27.91 -6.84
N ILE A 693 -4.99 -27.24 -5.77
CA ILE A 693 -4.68 -27.57 -4.38
C ILE A 693 -6.01 -27.79 -3.66
N SER A 694 -6.27 -29.02 -3.21
CA SER A 694 -7.54 -29.39 -2.56
C SER A 694 -7.39 -29.53 -1.04
N PHE A 695 -8.10 -28.67 -0.29
CA PHE A 695 -8.23 -28.77 1.17
C PHE A 695 -9.56 -29.46 1.51
N ALA A 696 -9.53 -30.80 1.54
CA ALA A 696 -10.69 -31.62 1.89
C ALA A 696 -10.33 -32.69 2.92
N ASN A 697 -11.30 -33.10 3.74
CA ASN A 697 -11.09 -34.21 4.68
C ASN A 697 -11.10 -35.57 3.96
N GLY A 698 -10.88 -36.67 4.70
CA GLY A 698 -10.84 -38.03 4.13
C GLY A 698 -12.09 -38.47 3.34
N ASN A 699 -13.22 -37.77 3.50
CA ASN A 699 -14.47 -38.00 2.77
C ASN A 699 -14.66 -37.02 1.58
N LYS A 700 -13.62 -36.27 1.21
CA LYS A 700 -13.66 -35.20 0.17
C LYS A 700 -14.57 -34.02 0.50
N ASN A 701 -14.94 -33.82 1.78
CA ASN A 701 -15.68 -32.62 2.17
C ASN A 701 -14.73 -31.42 2.29
N PRO A 702 -15.05 -30.24 1.71
CA PRO A 702 -14.24 -29.04 1.85
C PRO A 702 -14.07 -28.63 3.32
N ILE A 703 -12.89 -28.14 3.68
CA ILE A 703 -12.61 -27.60 5.02
C ILE A 703 -12.33 -26.10 4.96
N LYS A 704 -12.59 -25.38 6.06
CA LYS A 704 -12.28 -23.95 6.15
C LYS A 704 -10.77 -23.72 6.14
N VAL A 705 -10.29 -22.83 5.28
CA VAL A 705 -8.93 -22.30 5.31
C VAL A 705 -8.95 -20.99 6.11
N THR A 706 -8.25 -20.96 7.25
CA THR A 706 -8.23 -19.82 8.19
C THR A 706 -6.81 -19.28 8.36
N GLY A 707 -6.67 -18.04 8.85
CA GLY A 707 -5.35 -17.39 8.97
C GLY A 707 -4.83 -16.77 7.66
N VAL A 708 -5.73 -16.57 6.69
CA VAL A 708 -5.43 -15.89 5.42
C VAL A 708 -5.38 -14.38 5.67
N ALA A 709 -4.20 -13.77 5.48
CA ALA A 709 -4.03 -12.32 5.53
C ALA A 709 -4.83 -11.63 4.41
N ASP A 710 -4.99 -10.30 4.48
CA ASP A 710 -5.67 -9.55 3.41
C ASP A 710 -4.87 -9.69 2.11
N GLY A 711 -5.49 -10.30 1.09
CA GLY A 711 -4.89 -10.44 -0.23
C GLY A 711 -4.90 -9.12 -0.99
N LEU A 712 -3.94 -8.88 -1.88
CA LEU A 712 -3.97 -7.67 -2.71
C LEU A 712 -5.17 -7.71 -3.67
N VAL A 713 -6.06 -6.72 -3.61
CA VAL A 713 -7.26 -6.62 -4.46
C VAL A 713 -6.99 -5.67 -5.62
N GLU A 714 -6.43 -6.19 -6.70
CA GLU A 714 -6.17 -5.47 -7.95
C GLU A 714 -6.28 -6.39 -9.18
N GLU A 715 -6.38 -5.79 -10.37
CA GLU A 715 -6.43 -6.55 -11.62
C GLU A 715 -5.14 -7.36 -11.83
N GLY A 716 -5.27 -8.67 -11.99
CA GLY A 716 -4.13 -9.59 -12.19
C GLY A 716 -3.59 -10.24 -10.91
N SER A 717 -4.01 -9.80 -9.72
CA SER A 717 -3.63 -10.41 -8.44
C SER A 717 -4.01 -11.89 -8.37
N LYS A 718 -3.15 -12.68 -7.72
CA LYS A 718 -3.33 -14.12 -7.47
C LYS A 718 -3.50 -14.44 -5.98
N ASP A 719 -3.63 -13.42 -5.15
CA ASP A 719 -3.82 -13.59 -3.71
C ASP A 719 -5.24 -14.07 -3.40
N ALA A 720 -5.37 -14.92 -2.37
CA ALA A 720 -6.67 -15.32 -1.87
C ALA A 720 -7.30 -14.17 -1.07
N VAL A 721 -8.58 -13.88 -1.33
CA VAL A 721 -9.36 -12.92 -0.54
C VAL A 721 -9.87 -13.58 0.73
N ASN A 722 -9.79 -12.87 1.85
CA ASN A 722 -10.28 -13.38 3.13
C ASN A 722 -11.71 -12.91 3.44
N GLY A 723 -12.25 -13.40 4.57
CA GLY A 723 -13.61 -13.05 5.01
C GLY A 723 -13.79 -11.57 5.39
N GLY A 724 -12.74 -10.89 5.85
CA GLY A 724 -12.78 -9.45 6.16
C GLY A 724 -12.99 -8.61 4.90
N GLN A 725 -12.23 -8.90 3.85
CA GLN A 725 -12.32 -8.21 2.56
C GLN A 725 -13.69 -8.42 1.89
N LEU A 726 -14.22 -9.65 1.89
CA LEU A 726 -15.55 -9.94 1.36
C LEU A 726 -16.67 -9.28 2.19
N TYR A 727 -16.47 -9.13 3.50
CA TYR A 727 -17.40 -8.44 4.37
C TYR A 727 -17.51 -6.94 4.06
N GLU A 728 -16.40 -6.28 3.72
CA GLU A 728 -16.42 -4.88 3.28
C GLU A 728 -17.23 -4.70 1.99
N VAL A 729 -16.99 -5.56 0.99
CA VAL A 729 -17.78 -5.57 -0.25
C VAL A 729 -19.28 -5.80 0.04
N LYS A 730 -19.61 -6.71 0.95
CA LYS A 730 -21.00 -6.97 1.37
C LYS A 730 -21.63 -5.74 2.03
N ARG A 731 -20.87 -4.99 2.83
CA ARG A 731 -21.32 -3.74 3.47
C ARG A 731 -21.65 -2.70 2.41
N ASP A 732 -20.78 -2.54 1.42
CA ASP A 732 -20.98 -1.59 0.32
C ASP A 732 -22.22 -1.94 -0.52
N ILE A 733 -22.44 -3.23 -0.82
CA ILE A 733 -23.66 -3.72 -1.49
C ILE A 733 -24.93 -3.41 -0.65
N THR A 734 -24.85 -3.56 0.67
CA THR A 734 -25.97 -3.25 1.56
C THR A 734 -26.30 -1.76 1.52
N TYR A 735 -25.28 -0.90 1.56
CA TYR A 735 -25.45 0.55 1.43
C TYR A 735 -26.08 0.94 0.08
N ILE A 736 -25.64 0.32 -1.02
CA ILE A 736 -26.22 0.54 -2.35
C ILE A 736 -27.71 0.15 -2.36
N ASN A 737 -28.08 -0.98 -1.75
CA ASN A 737 -29.48 -1.41 -1.67
C ASN A 737 -30.36 -0.44 -0.88
N ASP A 738 -29.85 0.09 0.24
CA ASP A 738 -30.55 1.10 1.03
C ASP A 738 -30.73 2.40 0.24
N ALA A 739 -29.69 2.84 -0.48
CA ALA A 739 -29.76 4.00 -1.37
C ALA A 739 -30.81 3.80 -2.49
N LEU A 740 -30.83 2.63 -3.12
CA LEU A 740 -31.83 2.29 -4.15
C LEU A 740 -33.26 2.27 -3.58
N SER A 741 -33.46 1.74 -2.37
CA SER A 741 -34.74 1.78 -1.67
C SER A 741 -35.24 3.21 -1.41
N HIS A 742 -34.32 4.10 -1.01
CA HIS A 742 -34.61 5.51 -0.81
C HIS A 742 -35.01 6.21 -2.12
N TYR A 743 -34.30 5.93 -3.22
CA TYR A 743 -34.66 6.48 -4.54
C TYR A 743 -36.01 5.97 -5.05
N ASN A 744 -36.32 4.68 -4.86
CA ASN A 744 -37.64 4.13 -5.21
C ASN A 744 -38.77 4.84 -4.45
N THR A 745 -38.56 5.13 -3.16
CA THR A 745 -39.54 5.88 -2.35
C THR A 745 -39.73 7.31 -2.86
N ARG A 746 -38.64 7.99 -3.24
CA ARG A 746 -38.71 9.33 -3.84
C ARG A 746 -39.40 9.34 -5.20
N ILE A 747 -39.13 8.35 -6.05
CA ILE A 747 -39.79 8.19 -7.36
C ILE A 747 -41.30 8.00 -7.17
N ASN A 748 -41.72 7.13 -6.25
CA ASN A 748 -43.14 6.92 -5.95
C ASN A 748 -43.83 8.21 -5.45
N ASN A 749 -43.14 8.99 -4.61
CA ASN A 749 -43.66 10.28 -4.12
C ASN A 749 -43.76 11.33 -5.24
N VAL A 750 -42.82 11.33 -6.19
CA VAL A 750 -42.87 12.20 -7.37
C VAL A 750 -44.04 11.78 -8.27
N GLU A 751 -44.22 10.49 -8.54
CA GLU A 751 -45.34 9.96 -9.33
C GLU A 751 -46.69 10.39 -8.73
N LYS A 752 -46.83 10.29 -7.40
CA LYS A 752 -48.03 10.76 -6.69
C LYS A 752 -48.26 12.27 -6.87
N LYS A 753 -47.23 13.10 -6.70
CA LYS A 753 -47.33 14.57 -6.90
C LYS A 753 -47.67 14.94 -8.34
N VAL A 754 -47.12 14.23 -9.32
CA VAL A 754 -47.44 14.44 -10.74
C VAL A 754 -48.91 14.12 -11.01
N HIS A 755 -49.42 13.03 -10.43
CA HIS A 755 -50.84 12.67 -10.54
C HIS A 755 -51.77 13.71 -9.87
N GLU A 756 -51.41 14.18 -8.68
CA GLU A 756 -52.14 15.26 -7.98
C GLU A 756 -52.13 16.57 -8.79
N ASN A 757 -51.00 16.97 -9.35
CA ASN A 757 -50.90 18.14 -10.21
C ASN A 757 -51.76 18.02 -11.46
N ARG A 758 -51.82 16.83 -12.08
CA ARG A 758 -52.72 16.58 -13.22
C ARG A 758 -54.17 16.79 -12.81
N LYS A 759 -54.62 16.25 -11.67
CA LYS A 759 -55.99 16.46 -11.16
C LYS A 759 -56.30 17.94 -10.91
N VAL A 760 -55.41 18.67 -10.25
CA VAL A 760 -55.59 20.11 -10.00
C VAL A 760 -55.67 20.90 -11.32
N ALA A 761 -54.83 20.58 -12.30
CA ALA A 761 -54.87 21.20 -13.62
C ALA A 761 -56.18 20.89 -14.36
N SER A 762 -56.62 19.63 -14.37
CA SER A 762 -57.88 19.20 -14.99
C SER A 762 -59.09 19.87 -14.35
N ALA A 763 -59.10 20.00 -13.02
CA ALA A 763 -60.14 20.70 -12.26
C ALA A 763 -60.18 22.20 -12.56
N GLY A 764 -59.01 22.85 -12.68
CA GLY A 764 -58.90 24.24 -13.11
C GLY A 764 -59.44 24.48 -14.54
N ILE A 765 -59.16 23.57 -15.47
CA ILE A 765 -59.71 23.59 -16.84
C ILE A 765 -61.24 23.41 -16.80
N ALA A 766 -61.74 22.48 -15.99
CA ALA A 766 -63.18 22.31 -15.77
C ALA A 766 -63.81 23.61 -15.23
N GLY A 767 -63.14 24.31 -14.31
CA GLY A 767 -63.54 25.63 -13.80
C GLY A 767 -63.62 26.70 -14.88
N ALA A 768 -62.63 26.76 -15.77
CA ALA A 768 -62.62 27.69 -16.90
C ALA A 768 -63.76 27.39 -17.91
N MET A 769 -64.01 26.10 -18.21
CA MET A 769 -65.13 25.70 -19.07
C MET A 769 -66.50 25.96 -18.41
N ALA A 770 -66.59 25.77 -17.10
CA ALA A 770 -67.79 26.09 -16.34
C ALA A 770 -68.08 27.61 -16.37
N MET A 771 -67.06 28.47 -16.31
CA MET A 771 -67.23 29.93 -16.43
C MET A 771 -67.61 30.34 -17.86
N SER A 772 -66.98 29.75 -18.89
CA SER A 772 -67.27 30.12 -20.29
C SER A 772 -68.68 29.74 -20.75
N SER A 773 -69.27 28.70 -20.13
CA SER A 773 -70.60 28.19 -20.45
C SER A 773 -71.75 28.92 -19.72
N ILE A 774 -71.47 29.94 -18.92
CA ILE A 774 -72.51 30.69 -18.20
C ILE A 774 -73.35 31.53 -19.18
N PRO A 775 -74.68 31.30 -19.28
CA PRO A 775 -75.55 32.13 -20.10
C PRO A 775 -75.85 33.48 -19.41
N TYR A 776 -75.92 34.55 -20.20
CA TYR A 776 -76.32 35.88 -19.72
C TYR A 776 -77.41 36.48 -20.60
N ILE A 777 -78.37 37.17 -19.99
CA ILE A 777 -79.46 37.86 -20.70
C ILE A 777 -78.98 39.26 -21.08
N GLU A 778 -78.71 39.48 -22.37
CA GLU A 778 -78.05 40.69 -22.86
C GLU A 778 -78.88 41.98 -22.72
N TYR A 779 -80.21 41.88 -22.68
CA TYR A 779 -81.10 43.03 -22.65
C TYR A 779 -81.37 43.57 -21.25
N SER A 780 -81.06 42.81 -20.19
CA SER A 780 -81.27 43.24 -18.80
C SER A 780 -80.16 44.18 -18.31
N LYS A 781 -80.48 45.07 -17.36
CA LYS A 781 -79.49 45.90 -16.65
C LYS A 781 -78.54 45.05 -15.80
N TYR A 782 -79.04 43.96 -15.24
CA TYR A 782 -78.28 42.97 -14.46
C TYR A 782 -78.68 41.55 -14.88
N SER A 783 -77.71 40.65 -15.01
CA SER A 783 -77.92 39.23 -15.33
C SER A 783 -77.10 38.37 -14.39
N PHE A 784 -77.71 37.30 -13.91
CA PHE A 784 -77.05 36.25 -13.14
C PHE A 784 -77.13 34.95 -13.93
N GLY A 785 -76.06 34.16 -13.91
CA GLY A 785 -76.01 32.87 -14.59
C GLY A 785 -75.16 31.87 -13.82
N MET A 786 -75.40 30.60 -14.11
CA MET A 786 -74.63 29.47 -13.58
C MET A 786 -74.22 28.56 -14.73
N GLY A 787 -73.04 27.95 -14.61
CA GLY A 787 -72.46 27.07 -15.62
C GLY A 787 -71.72 25.92 -14.96
N VAL A 788 -71.64 24.78 -15.65
CA VAL A 788 -70.96 23.58 -15.19
C VAL A 788 -69.97 23.12 -16.26
N GLY A 789 -68.82 22.62 -15.83
CA GLY A 789 -67.76 22.15 -16.70
C GLY A 789 -67.24 20.81 -16.21
N HIS A 790 -66.91 19.93 -17.15
CA HIS A 790 -66.34 18.61 -16.86
C HIS A 790 -65.17 18.34 -17.81
N TYR A 791 -64.01 17.98 -17.26
CA TYR A 791 -62.80 17.68 -18.04
C TYR A 791 -61.93 16.63 -17.35
N ASP A 792 -61.53 15.59 -18.08
CA ASP A 792 -60.59 14.55 -17.63
C ASP A 792 -60.93 13.97 -16.24
N GLY A 793 -62.22 13.72 -15.97
CA GLY A 793 -62.72 13.15 -14.70
C GLY A 793 -62.97 14.17 -13.58
N GLU A 794 -62.57 15.42 -13.74
CA GLU A 794 -62.80 16.50 -12.78
C GLU A 794 -63.95 17.40 -13.23
N SER A 795 -64.62 18.04 -12.27
CA SER A 795 -65.79 18.89 -12.55
C SER A 795 -65.70 20.22 -11.80
N ALA A 796 -66.39 21.24 -12.31
CA ALA A 796 -66.51 22.50 -11.62
C ALA A 796 -67.88 23.14 -11.81
N LEU A 797 -68.30 23.88 -10.80
CA LEU A 797 -69.48 24.73 -10.82
C LEU A 797 -69.02 26.19 -10.83
N SER A 798 -69.62 26.98 -11.70
CA SER A 798 -69.34 28.41 -11.79
C SER A 798 -70.61 29.23 -11.72
N ILE A 799 -70.49 30.39 -11.10
CA ILE A 799 -71.54 31.39 -11.00
C ILE A 799 -71.00 32.71 -11.53
N GLY A 800 -71.87 33.51 -12.11
CA GLY A 800 -71.44 34.75 -12.72
C GLY A 800 -72.53 35.81 -12.74
N PHE A 801 -72.07 37.05 -12.65
CA PHE A 801 -72.87 38.25 -12.64
C PHE A 801 -72.41 39.18 -13.76
N GLN A 802 -73.34 39.71 -14.53
CA GLN A 802 -73.07 40.69 -15.57
C GLN A 802 -73.95 41.92 -15.35
N GLY A 803 -73.36 43.11 -15.47
CA GLY A 803 -74.07 44.38 -15.36
C GLY A 803 -73.78 45.32 -16.52
N LYS A 804 -74.77 46.14 -16.90
CA LYS A 804 -74.58 47.27 -17.81
C LYS A 804 -74.22 48.52 -17.02
N ILE A 805 -73.15 49.19 -17.43
CA ILE A 805 -72.76 50.50 -16.90
C ILE A 805 -73.58 51.58 -17.62
N ASN A 806 -73.67 51.47 -18.94
CA ASN A 806 -74.54 52.24 -19.83
C ASN A 806 -74.87 51.40 -21.10
N ASP A 807 -75.53 51.99 -22.09
CA ASP A 807 -75.93 51.27 -23.31
C ASP A 807 -74.77 50.76 -24.16
N ARG A 808 -73.55 51.24 -23.91
CA ARG A 808 -72.32 50.91 -24.65
C ARG A 808 -71.24 50.22 -23.82
N ALA A 809 -71.47 49.96 -22.54
CA ALA A 809 -70.44 49.41 -21.65
C ALA A 809 -71.01 48.38 -20.66
N ARG A 810 -70.34 47.24 -20.53
CA ARG A 810 -70.74 46.12 -19.67
C ARG A 810 -69.56 45.60 -18.86
N TYR A 811 -69.84 45.07 -17.68
CA TYR A 811 -68.88 44.33 -16.87
C TYR A 811 -69.42 42.94 -16.53
N ARG A 812 -68.50 41.98 -16.36
CA ARG A 812 -68.79 40.62 -15.94
C ARG A 812 -67.85 40.22 -14.82
N LEU A 813 -68.41 39.60 -13.79
CA LEU A 813 -67.69 38.99 -12.67
C LEU A 813 -68.11 37.53 -12.58
N GLN A 814 -67.14 36.63 -12.44
CA GLN A 814 -67.35 35.18 -12.45
C GLN A 814 -66.50 34.53 -11.36
N MET A 815 -67.04 33.46 -10.80
CA MET A 815 -66.38 32.62 -9.81
C MET A 815 -66.60 31.16 -10.17
N SER A 816 -65.59 30.32 -9.99
CA SER A 816 -65.66 28.86 -10.13
C SER A 816 -65.23 28.16 -8.85
N TYR A 817 -65.80 27.00 -8.58
CA TYR A 817 -65.35 26.06 -7.54
C TYR A 817 -65.29 24.65 -8.12
N ASP A 818 -64.16 23.96 -7.94
CA ASP A 818 -63.88 22.68 -8.58
C ASP A 818 -63.78 21.49 -7.60
N THR A 819 -63.76 20.28 -8.16
CA THR A 819 -63.67 19.00 -7.41
C THR A 819 -62.35 18.79 -6.66
N GLN A 820 -61.33 19.64 -6.90
CA GLN A 820 -60.08 19.67 -6.14
C GLN A 820 -60.07 20.78 -5.07
N ASN A 821 -61.25 21.30 -4.74
CA ASN A 821 -61.49 22.34 -3.73
C ASN A 821 -60.77 23.66 -4.05
N LYS A 822 -60.53 24.00 -5.32
CA LYS A 822 -59.94 25.29 -5.71
C LYS A 822 -61.02 26.25 -6.21
N VAL A 823 -60.75 27.54 -5.99
CA VAL A 823 -61.62 28.65 -6.39
C VAL A 823 -60.93 29.45 -7.49
N GLY A 824 -61.62 29.70 -8.59
CA GLY A 824 -61.21 30.61 -9.65
C GLY A 824 -62.06 31.88 -9.65
N LEU A 825 -61.46 33.02 -9.96
CA LEU A 825 -62.15 34.31 -10.08
C LEU A 825 -61.77 34.97 -11.41
N GLY A 826 -62.77 35.47 -12.15
CA GLY A 826 -62.56 36.16 -13.41
C GLY A 826 -63.42 37.42 -13.50
N ALA A 827 -62.85 38.52 -13.97
CA ALA A 827 -63.58 39.76 -14.21
C ALA A 827 -63.20 40.34 -15.58
N GLY A 828 -64.16 40.95 -16.27
CA GLY A 828 -63.94 41.55 -17.58
C GLY A 828 -64.90 42.70 -17.84
N VAL A 829 -64.48 43.62 -18.71
CA VAL A 829 -65.29 44.76 -19.17
C VAL A 829 -65.26 44.84 -20.69
N ALA A 830 -66.35 45.25 -21.30
CA ALA A 830 -66.46 45.40 -22.74
C ALA A 830 -67.13 46.73 -23.09
N PHE A 831 -66.66 47.36 -24.16
CA PHE A 831 -67.13 48.65 -24.67
C PHE A 831 -67.51 48.51 -26.15
N GLU A 832 -68.66 49.07 -26.53
CA GLU A 832 -69.19 49.10 -27.89
C GLU A 832 -69.06 50.54 -28.41
N PHE A 833 -68.32 50.72 -29.51
CA PHE A 833 -67.95 52.05 -30.02
C PHE A 833 -68.86 52.50 -31.15
#